data_AF-A0A5A8CBY3-F1
#
_entry.id   AF-A0A5A8CBY3-F1
#
_cell.length_a   1.000
_cell.length_b   1.000
_cell.length_c   1.000
_cell.angle_alpha   90.00
_cell.angle_beta   90.00
_cell.angle_gamma   90.00
#
_symmetry.space_group_name_H-M   'P 1'
#
loop_
_entity.id
_entity.type
_entity.pdbx_description
1 polymer ?
#
loop_
_entity_poly.entity_id
_entity_poly.type
_entity_poly.pdbx_seq_one_letter_code
_entity_poly.pdbx_strand_id
1 'polypeptide(L)'
;MPPRSGLSAATAAVLAAAALQLAACAAALESVTLDSEYRPDVYLPFDEYAEPAPIPNGTRMFVIGAATGSGLSQNFFFNGAQANMSLGQNESTWPIDFVHVYPTTLTQGEPFFMVFHSRMPEWHSIPTASVRVTDAAGQNLVNGSFQINRKPSARITSVTTDGGGARVIVHLRSYSPAAVTLTKVYVNGVAVVPIQPASLPQLPSGESVLLVLPAPGTGGPLPPGAVVTVKVAFADGTAAIAGARRLVEFFPVETWPKSSECPYPTVNDTNYAIHRSHGVDTFFTTDGSTSKCKNSLLEVDIINKLAPQYDFWVLAGKSTDTSKVVNTSRLAGWFLGDEDDNHATLTDNLRRNADDTRTLWEQFAGIPTYVGGSRNRFRGAWSNSVDALGMDAYIAACAPHVTNWGLPQNPLFSYDYLRITRDNHMPWPTWLYSQAFDSFWNADILGTVVVRQPDPAELAVSLQSVLAAGGKGLMLFQTQISLMPDTPASWQLLGTKVREIGAARELYRLGDLAGPVDTGGSKDTVAELVASPRALVLLTMNVRNDGGYADITCAIGGNDHWKFLNNSIPVTFATPQGWPTSSSGGAASSAASASPFADAFELRGGAVIEVDGAWSASPGPGGSSVVSFASLAMGSDGETITRTIVFANDKALRGEIAAALKPWGSA
;
A
#
# COMPACT_ATOMS: atom_id res chain seq x y z
N MET A 1 -49.29 34.17 53.61
CA MET A 1 -47.97 33.91 53.01
C MET A 1 -47.60 35.11 52.15
N PRO A 2 -46.50 35.82 52.41
CA PRO A 2 -46.11 36.96 51.58
C PRO A 2 -45.49 36.46 50.26
N PRO A 3 -45.63 37.23 49.16
CA PRO A 3 -45.15 36.83 47.84
C PRO A 3 -43.62 36.93 47.80
N ARG A 4 -42.97 35.88 47.26
CA ARG A 4 -41.52 35.85 47.05
C ARG A 4 -41.14 36.97 46.08
N SER A 5 -40.27 37.86 46.53
CA SER A 5 -39.67 38.94 45.77
C SER A 5 -39.04 38.42 44.48
N GLY A 6 -39.52 38.94 43.35
CA GLY A 6 -38.94 38.69 42.03
C GLY A 6 -37.50 39.17 41.97
N LEU A 7 -36.67 38.42 41.24
CA LEU A 7 -35.33 38.84 40.85
C LEU A 7 -35.40 40.24 40.23
N SER A 8 -34.60 41.17 40.75
CA SER A 8 -34.57 42.54 40.24
C SER A 8 -34.16 42.54 38.76
N ALA A 9 -34.69 43.48 37.98
CA ALA A 9 -34.37 43.61 36.55
C ALA A 9 -32.85 43.70 36.28
N ALA A 10 -32.08 44.23 37.25
CA ALA A 10 -30.62 44.25 37.18
C ALA A 10 -29.99 42.85 37.24
N THR A 11 -30.54 41.93 38.03
CA THR A 11 -30.04 40.55 38.14
C THR A 11 -30.35 39.74 36.87
N ALA A 12 -31.53 39.97 36.27
CA ALA A 12 -31.89 39.36 34.99
C ALA A 12 -31.03 39.87 33.82
N ALA A 13 -30.69 41.16 33.81
CA ALA A 13 -29.80 41.75 32.80
C ALA A 13 -28.35 41.25 32.91
N VAL A 14 -27.83 41.09 34.13
CA VAL A 14 -26.48 40.51 34.36
C VAL A 14 -26.43 39.04 33.96
N LEU A 15 -27.47 38.25 34.26
CA LEU A 15 -27.57 36.86 33.82
C LEU A 15 -27.72 36.73 32.30
N ALA A 16 -28.48 37.62 31.65
CA ALA A 16 -28.62 37.63 30.19
C ALA A 16 -27.33 38.08 29.49
N ALA A 17 -26.61 39.07 30.04
CA ALA A 17 -25.31 39.50 29.54
C ALA A 17 -24.25 38.39 29.73
N ALA A 18 -24.22 37.74 30.90
CA ALA A 18 -23.34 36.60 31.14
C ALA A 18 -23.68 35.41 30.22
N ALA A 19 -24.95 35.14 29.95
CA ALA A 19 -25.39 34.11 29.02
C ALA A 19 -25.05 34.44 27.56
N LEU A 20 -25.20 35.71 27.12
CA LEU A 20 -24.74 36.15 25.80
C LEU A 20 -23.22 36.10 25.67
N GLN A 21 -22.49 36.41 26.73
CA GLN A 21 -21.03 36.41 26.75
C GLN A 21 -20.47 34.97 26.83
N LEU A 22 -21.14 34.06 27.53
CA LEU A 22 -20.87 32.60 27.51
C LEU A 22 -21.25 31.98 26.15
N ALA A 23 -22.34 32.40 25.51
CA ALA A 23 -22.70 31.95 24.17
C ALA A 23 -21.74 32.50 23.09
N ALA A 24 -21.28 33.74 23.23
CA ALA A 24 -20.26 34.34 22.36
C ALA A 24 -18.86 33.76 22.60
N CYS A 25 -18.53 33.35 23.84
CA CYS A 25 -17.28 32.67 24.16
C CYS A 25 -17.31 31.19 23.74
N ALA A 26 -18.47 30.54 23.74
CA ALA A 26 -18.67 29.21 23.15
C ALA A 26 -18.67 29.22 21.61
N ALA A 27 -19.12 30.32 20.99
CA ALA A 27 -19.02 30.53 19.54
C ALA A 27 -17.62 30.99 19.08
N ALA A 28 -16.78 31.46 20.00
CA ALA A 28 -15.37 31.81 19.79
C ALA A 28 -14.40 30.73 20.27
N LEU A 29 -14.82 29.46 20.26
CA LEU A 29 -13.88 28.35 20.11
C LEU A 29 -13.25 28.51 18.71
N GLU A 30 -12.06 29.12 18.70
CA GLU A 30 -11.30 29.48 17.50
C GLU A 30 -11.37 28.37 16.46
N SER A 31 -11.93 28.67 15.28
CA SER A 31 -11.85 27.77 14.15
C SER A 31 -10.37 27.52 13.86
N VAL A 32 -9.92 26.28 13.99
CA VAL A 32 -8.55 25.92 13.64
C VAL A 32 -8.41 25.82 12.13
N THR A 33 -7.31 26.35 11.58
CA THR A 33 -6.94 26.09 10.20
C THR A 33 -6.40 24.66 10.11
N LEU A 34 -7.08 23.83 9.34
CA LEU A 34 -6.66 22.45 9.07
C LEU A 34 -5.87 22.39 7.76
N ASP A 35 -4.88 21.51 7.71
CA ASP A 35 -4.18 21.22 6.46
C ASP A 35 -4.93 20.11 5.73
N SER A 36 -5.01 20.20 4.40
CA SER A 36 -5.66 19.16 3.61
C SER A 36 -4.96 18.92 2.28
N GLU A 37 -5.20 17.74 1.72
CA GLU A 37 -4.77 17.35 0.38
C GLU A 37 -5.93 16.70 -0.37
N TYR A 38 -6.19 17.21 -1.57
CA TYR A 38 -7.21 16.68 -2.47
C TYR A 38 -6.58 15.69 -3.45
N ARG A 39 -7.18 14.50 -3.57
CA ARG A 39 -6.71 13.42 -4.42
C ARG A 39 -7.86 12.91 -5.29
N PRO A 40 -7.91 13.25 -6.59
CA PRO A 40 -8.91 12.68 -7.48
C PRO A 40 -8.65 11.19 -7.66
N ASP A 41 -9.70 10.41 -7.86
CA ASP A 41 -9.56 9.04 -8.30
C ASP A 41 -8.92 9.00 -9.70
N VAL A 42 -8.03 8.03 -9.90
CA VAL A 42 -7.33 7.79 -11.17
C VAL A 42 -7.73 6.43 -11.72
N TYR A 43 -7.87 6.36 -13.04
CA TYR A 43 -8.39 5.19 -13.75
C TYR A 43 -7.54 4.89 -14.97
N LEU A 44 -7.55 3.62 -15.38
CA LEU A 44 -6.91 3.21 -16.60
C LEU A 44 -7.77 3.60 -17.83
N PRO A 45 -7.13 3.89 -18.98
CA PRO A 45 -7.83 4.27 -20.20
C PRO A 45 -8.73 3.14 -20.72
N PHE A 46 -9.96 3.47 -21.13
CA PHE A 46 -10.95 2.46 -21.56
C PHE A 46 -10.58 1.77 -22.88
N ASP A 47 -9.97 2.53 -23.79
CA ASP A 47 -9.51 2.06 -25.09
C ASP A 47 -8.38 1.03 -24.97
N GLU A 48 -7.65 1.03 -23.86
CA GLU A 48 -6.66 0.00 -23.54
C GLU A 48 -7.26 -1.11 -22.66
N TYR A 49 -8.07 -0.72 -21.66
CA TYR A 49 -8.66 -1.62 -20.67
C TYR A 49 -10.19 -1.48 -20.65
N ALA A 50 -10.85 -2.21 -21.54
CA ALA A 50 -12.29 -2.13 -21.73
C ALA A 50 -13.08 -2.86 -20.62
N GLU A 51 -13.10 -2.29 -19.41
CA GLU A 51 -13.87 -2.81 -18.28
C GLU A 51 -15.34 -2.34 -18.35
N PRO A 52 -16.35 -3.23 -18.28
CA PRO A 52 -17.77 -2.91 -18.45
C PRO A 52 -18.40 -2.28 -17.18
N ALA A 53 -17.72 -1.29 -16.60
CA ALA A 53 -18.16 -0.55 -15.41
C ALA A 53 -18.18 0.97 -15.69
N PRO A 54 -19.13 1.74 -15.13
CA PRO A 54 -19.07 3.21 -15.18
C PRO A 54 -17.86 3.73 -14.39
N ILE A 55 -17.31 4.88 -14.81
CA ILE A 55 -16.29 5.58 -14.03
C ILE A 55 -17.00 6.42 -12.96
N PRO A 56 -16.84 6.13 -11.66
CA PRO A 56 -17.31 7.03 -10.62
C PRO A 56 -16.44 8.29 -10.63
N ASN A 57 -17.05 9.47 -10.68
CA ASN A 57 -16.30 10.72 -10.53
C ASN A 57 -16.00 10.98 -9.05
N GLY A 58 -15.08 10.19 -8.49
CA GLY A 58 -14.76 10.16 -7.07
C GLY A 58 -13.50 10.94 -6.70
N THR A 59 -13.46 11.35 -5.43
CA THR A 59 -12.36 12.13 -4.85
C THR A 59 -12.12 11.72 -3.42
N ARG A 60 -10.85 11.72 -3.02
CA ARG A 60 -10.41 11.53 -1.64
C ARG A 60 -9.88 12.84 -1.08
N MET A 61 -10.16 13.07 0.19
CA MET A 61 -9.67 14.21 0.94
C MET A 61 -8.95 13.71 2.19
N PHE A 62 -7.68 14.07 2.30
CA PHE A 62 -6.91 13.92 3.53
C PHE A 62 -6.95 15.24 4.29
N VAL A 63 -7.18 15.19 5.59
CA VAL A 63 -7.15 16.35 6.48
C VAL A 63 -6.34 15.98 7.71
N ILE A 64 -5.42 16.84 8.14
CA ILE A 64 -4.67 16.69 9.39
C ILE A 64 -4.79 17.96 10.23
N GLY A 65 -4.65 17.81 11.54
CA GLY A 65 -4.64 18.92 12.47
C GLY A 65 -4.47 18.46 13.91
N ALA A 66 -4.75 19.38 14.84
CA ALA A 66 -4.89 19.08 16.26
C ALA A 66 -6.37 19.16 16.66
N ALA A 67 -6.83 18.25 17.51
CA ALA A 67 -8.23 18.24 17.94
C ALA A 67 -8.55 19.48 18.79
N THR A 68 -9.74 20.05 18.62
CA THR A 68 -10.22 21.21 19.39
C THR A 68 -10.95 20.83 20.66
N GLY A 69 -11.31 19.56 20.81
CA GLY A 69 -11.97 19.00 22.00
C GLY A 69 -11.62 17.52 22.20
N SER A 70 -12.07 16.96 23.32
CA SER A 70 -11.83 15.56 23.68
C SER A 70 -13.14 14.76 23.68
N GLY A 71 -13.12 13.53 23.16
CA GLY A 71 -14.30 12.66 23.10
C GLY A 71 -14.26 11.68 21.93
N LEU A 72 -15.23 10.76 21.89
CA LEU A 72 -15.40 9.78 20.81
C LEU A 72 -16.05 10.44 19.59
N SER A 73 -15.40 10.40 18.43
CA SER A 73 -15.94 10.92 17.18
C SER A 73 -17.13 10.09 16.69
N GLN A 74 -18.29 10.73 16.50
CA GLN A 74 -19.51 10.04 16.06
C GLN A 74 -20.22 10.72 14.89
N ASN A 75 -20.33 12.06 14.93
CA ASN A 75 -21.05 12.82 13.92
C ASN A 75 -20.08 13.69 13.13
N PHE A 76 -20.21 13.69 11.81
CA PHE A 76 -19.34 14.42 10.90
C PHE A 76 -20.20 15.36 10.07
N PHE A 77 -19.75 16.60 9.91
CA PHE A 77 -20.44 17.61 9.13
C PHE A 77 -19.46 18.26 8.17
N PHE A 78 -19.84 18.39 6.90
CA PHE A 78 -19.10 19.09 5.86
C PHE A 78 -19.94 20.24 5.34
N ASN A 79 -19.42 21.47 5.39
CA ASN A 79 -20.16 22.66 4.98
C ASN A 79 -21.55 22.79 5.63
N GLY A 80 -21.66 22.35 6.89
CA GLY A 80 -22.90 22.35 7.67
C GLY A 80 -23.83 21.15 7.43
N ALA A 81 -23.60 20.36 6.37
CA ALA A 81 -24.38 19.15 6.09
C ALA A 81 -23.79 17.93 6.82
N GLN A 82 -24.62 17.14 7.48
CA GLN A 82 -24.18 15.92 8.17
C GLN A 82 -23.77 14.84 7.15
N ALA A 83 -22.68 14.12 7.41
CA ALA A 83 -22.32 12.88 6.73
C ALA A 83 -23.14 11.71 7.33
N ASN A 84 -23.91 11.00 6.51
CA ASN A 84 -24.72 9.84 6.86
C ASN A 84 -24.11 8.64 6.16
N MET A 85 -23.53 7.75 6.94
CA MET A 85 -22.88 6.54 6.45
C MET A 85 -23.76 5.30 6.64
N SER A 86 -25.07 5.49 6.82
CA SER A 86 -26.01 4.38 7.04
C SER A 86 -26.16 3.51 5.79
N LEU A 87 -26.30 2.20 6.00
CA LEU A 87 -26.57 1.22 4.95
C LEU A 87 -27.94 1.46 4.29
N GLY A 88 -28.07 1.08 3.02
CA GLY A 88 -29.33 1.15 2.27
C GLY A 88 -29.75 2.55 1.80
N GLN A 89 -28.92 3.58 2.02
CA GLN A 89 -29.15 4.92 1.49
C GLN A 89 -28.75 5.01 0.02
N ASN A 90 -29.61 5.63 -0.80
CA ASN A 90 -29.40 5.78 -2.25
C ASN A 90 -28.19 6.67 -2.57
N GLU A 91 -27.33 6.21 -3.48
CA GLU A 91 -26.15 6.94 -3.97
C GLU A 91 -26.50 8.34 -4.50
N SER A 92 -27.65 8.52 -5.15
CA SER A 92 -28.06 9.81 -5.71
C SER A 92 -28.43 10.85 -4.65
N THR A 93 -28.71 10.40 -3.42
CA THR A 93 -29.11 11.25 -2.30
C THR A 93 -27.95 11.51 -1.34
N TRP A 94 -26.82 10.82 -1.52
CA TRP A 94 -25.76 10.79 -0.53
C TRP A 94 -24.35 11.00 -1.14
N PRO A 95 -23.66 12.09 -0.77
CA PRO A 95 -22.41 12.43 -1.43
C PRO A 95 -21.11 11.92 -0.80
N ILE A 96 -21.13 11.45 0.44
CA ILE A 96 -19.93 10.98 1.17
C ILE A 96 -19.97 9.46 1.29
N ASP A 97 -19.02 8.79 0.67
CA ASP A 97 -18.97 7.33 0.57
C ASP A 97 -18.54 6.71 1.93
N PHE A 98 -17.49 7.26 2.54
CA PHE A 98 -17.06 6.92 3.90
C PHE A 98 -16.31 8.10 4.56
N VAL A 99 -16.19 8.06 5.89
CA VAL A 99 -15.36 8.97 6.70
C VAL A 99 -14.63 8.17 7.77
N HIS A 100 -13.33 8.39 7.87
CA HIS A 100 -12.46 7.94 8.95
C HIS A 100 -11.88 9.14 9.67
N VAL A 101 -11.91 9.11 11.01
CA VAL A 101 -11.18 10.01 11.90
C VAL A 101 -10.36 9.14 12.84
N TYR A 102 -9.07 9.44 12.98
CA TYR A 102 -8.18 8.68 13.84
C TYR A 102 -7.26 9.59 14.67
N PRO A 103 -7.08 9.33 15.97
CA PRO A 103 -7.76 8.29 16.77
C PRO A 103 -9.28 8.50 16.85
N THR A 104 -10.06 7.42 17.06
CA THR A 104 -11.54 7.55 17.17
C THR A 104 -11.95 8.31 18.44
N THR A 105 -11.17 8.15 19.52
CA THR A 105 -11.26 9.02 20.71
C THR A 105 -10.22 10.13 20.60
N LEU A 106 -10.68 11.34 20.32
CA LEU A 106 -9.83 12.51 20.21
C LEU A 106 -9.50 13.08 21.60
N THR A 107 -8.31 13.67 21.71
CA THR A 107 -7.87 14.42 22.89
C THR A 107 -7.50 15.83 22.43
N GLN A 108 -8.04 16.86 23.07
CA GLN A 108 -7.79 18.25 22.73
C GLN A 108 -6.28 18.55 22.67
N GLY A 109 -5.84 19.19 21.58
CA GLY A 109 -4.44 19.53 21.31
C GLY A 109 -3.61 18.40 20.70
N GLU A 110 -4.07 17.14 20.75
CA GLU A 110 -3.37 16.00 20.16
C GLU A 110 -3.62 15.93 18.64
N PRO A 111 -2.65 15.39 17.86
CA PRO A 111 -2.78 15.26 16.43
C PRO A 111 -3.86 14.25 16.05
N PHE A 112 -4.55 14.53 14.94
CA PHE A 112 -5.47 13.59 14.30
C PHE A 112 -5.29 13.63 12.79
N PHE A 113 -5.77 12.57 12.12
CA PHE A 113 -6.09 12.64 10.70
C PHE A 113 -7.55 12.30 10.46
N MET A 114 -8.06 12.81 9.34
CA MET A 114 -9.33 12.45 8.78
C MET A 114 -9.15 12.14 7.30
N VAL A 115 -9.78 11.08 6.83
CA VAL A 115 -9.87 10.77 5.40
C VAL A 115 -11.33 10.48 5.06
N PHE A 116 -11.79 11.03 3.93
CA PHE A 116 -13.10 10.73 3.41
C PHE A 116 -13.08 10.66 1.88
N HIS A 117 -14.01 9.89 1.34
CA HIS A 117 -14.26 9.82 -0.10
C HIS A 117 -15.63 10.43 -0.43
N SER A 118 -15.69 11.11 -1.57
CA SER A 118 -16.92 11.69 -2.08
C SER A 118 -16.96 11.66 -3.61
N ARG A 119 -18.16 11.43 -4.15
CA ARG A 119 -18.47 11.52 -5.58
C ARG A 119 -19.08 12.86 -5.99
N MET A 120 -19.07 13.87 -5.11
CA MET A 120 -19.64 15.18 -5.48
C MET A 120 -18.74 15.94 -6.44
N PRO A 121 -19.29 16.42 -7.57
CA PRO A 121 -18.54 17.28 -8.47
C PRO A 121 -18.10 18.60 -7.85
N GLU A 122 -18.77 19.08 -6.79
CA GLU A 122 -18.45 20.35 -6.16
C GLU A 122 -17.04 20.40 -5.56
N TRP A 123 -16.50 19.26 -5.10
CA TRP A 123 -15.12 19.17 -4.61
C TRP A 123 -14.08 19.53 -5.68
N HIS A 124 -14.45 19.55 -6.96
CA HIS A 124 -13.59 20.02 -8.04
C HIS A 124 -13.59 21.54 -8.22
N SER A 125 -14.55 22.28 -7.67
CA SER A 125 -14.71 23.72 -7.90
C SER A 125 -14.56 24.60 -6.65
N ILE A 126 -14.97 24.15 -5.45
CA ILE A 126 -14.93 24.99 -4.24
C ILE A 126 -13.50 25.24 -3.69
N PRO A 127 -13.07 26.46 -3.35
CA PRO A 127 -11.70 26.71 -2.90
C PRO A 127 -11.45 26.22 -1.47
N THR A 128 -12.48 26.23 -0.64
CA THR A 128 -12.43 25.94 0.79
C THR A 128 -13.60 25.09 1.21
N ALA A 129 -13.42 24.28 2.24
CA ALA A 129 -14.51 23.61 2.93
C ALA A 129 -14.35 23.74 4.45
N SER A 130 -15.45 23.50 5.15
CA SER A 130 -15.47 23.42 6.62
C SER A 130 -15.81 22.00 7.05
N VAL A 131 -15.19 21.57 8.16
CA VAL A 131 -15.52 20.31 8.83
C VAL A 131 -15.83 20.56 10.30
N ARG A 132 -16.84 19.85 10.78
CA ARG A 132 -17.13 19.74 12.21
C ARG A 132 -17.32 18.28 12.57
N VAL A 133 -16.58 17.83 13.59
CA VAL A 133 -16.71 16.47 14.16
C VAL A 133 -17.21 16.63 15.58
N THR A 134 -18.26 15.88 15.94
CA THR A 134 -18.80 15.89 17.30
C THR A 134 -18.95 14.50 17.88
N ASP A 135 -19.05 14.43 19.20
CA ASP A 135 -19.48 13.24 19.91
C ASP A 135 -21.01 13.04 19.85
N ALA A 136 -21.51 12.07 20.63
CA ALA A 136 -22.94 11.77 20.80
C ALA A 136 -23.74 12.93 21.42
N ALA A 137 -23.10 13.71 22.30
CA ALA A 137 -23.71 14.82 23.02
C ALA A 137 -23.70 16.13 22.21
N GLY A 138 -23.05 16.13 21.05
CA GLY A 138 -22.89 17.31 20.19
C GLY A 138 -21.71 18.20 20.57
N GLN A 139 -20.81 17.75 21.44
CA GLN A 139 -19.57 18.46 21.78
C GLN A 139 -18.65 18.49 20.55
N ASN A 140 -18.16 19.67 20.19
CA ASN A 140 -17.19 19.81 19.10
C ASN A 140 -15.83 19.22 19.48
N LEU A 141 -15.39 18.24 18.71
CA LEU A 141 -14.07 17.61 18.81
C LEU A 141 -13.10 18.19 17.78
N VAL A 142 -13.63 18.52 16.60
CA VAL A 142 -12.95 19.27 15.54
C VAL A 142 -13.92 20.31 15.03
N ASN A 143 -13.48 21.56 14.89
CA ASN A 143 -14.24 22.62 14.23
C ASN A 143 -13.25 23.52 13.47
N GLY A 144 -13.21 23.38 12.15
CA GLY A 144 -12.19 24.07 11.35
C GLY A 144 -12.53 24.17 9.87
N SER A 145 -11.72 24.94 9.16
CA SER A 145 -11.78 25.04 7.70
C SER A 145 -10.45 24.63 7.07
N PHE A 146 -10.50 24.17 5.83
CA PHE A 146 -9.32 23.79 5.06
C PHE A 146 -9.43 24.27 3.61
N GLN A 147 -8.26 24.49 3.02
CA GLN A 147 -8.11 24.83 1.60
C GLN A 147 -8.08 23.55 0.77
N ILE A 148 -8.89 23.48 -0.28
CA ILE A 148 -8.91 22.32 -1.18
C ILE A 148 -7.69 22.39 -2.10
N ASN A 149 -6.60 21.78 -1.65
CA ASN A 149 -5.32 21.77 -2.35
C ASN A 149 -5.31 20.76 -3.51
N ARG A 150 -5.82 21.18 -4.67
CA ARG A 150 -6.01 20.30 -5.85
C ARG A 150 -4.73 19.98 -6.61
N LYS A 151 -3.76 20.89 -6.57
CA LYS A 151 -2.53 20.83 -7.36
C LYS A 151 -1.34 21.09 -6.45
N PRO A 152 -1.10 20.22 -5.45
CA PRO A 152 0.08 20.36 -4.62
C PRO A 152 1.32 20.20 -5.51
N SER A 153 2.33 21.04 -5.29
CA SER A 153 3.58 21.01 -6.05
C SER A 153 4.30 19.67 -5.93
N ALA A 154 4.11 18.97 -4.81
CA ALA A 154 4.53 17.60 -4.56
C ALA A 154 3.52 16.86 -3.68
N ARG A 155 3.51 15.53 -3.69
CA ARG A 155 2.64 14.70 -2.82
C ARG A 155 3.46 13.69 -2.05
N ILE A 156 3.01 13.39 -0.84
CA ILE A 156 3.53 12.25 -0.08
C ILE A 156 2.95 10.97 -0.71
N THR A 157 3.83 10.08 -1.12
CA THR A 157 3.49 8.85 -1.84
C THR A 157 3.46 7.63 -0.93
N SER A 158 4.24 7.66 0.16
CA SER A 158 4.23 6.62 1.18
C SER A 158 4.63 7.19 2.54
N VAL A 159 3.98 6.71 3.60
CA VAL A 159 4.39 6.92 5.00
C VAL A 159 4.42 5.57 5.71
N THR A 160 5.53 5.25 6.36
CA THR A 160 5.69 4.05 7.19
C THR A 160 6.61 4.33 8.37
N THR A 161 6.81 3.35 9.26
CA THR A 161 7.73 3.47 10.39
C THR A 161 8.86 2.45 10.33
N ASP A 162 9.94 2.74 11.05
CA ASP A 162 11.12 1.90 11.15
C ASP A 162 11.69 1.96 12.58
N GLY A 163 12.42 0.91 12.98
CA GLY A 163 13.04 0.77 14.29
C GLY A 163 12.02 0.69 15.42
N GLY A 164 10.90 -0.01 15.20
CA GLY A 164 9.87 -0.17 16.23
C GLY A 164 9.11 1.12 16.53
N GLY A 165 8.93 1.99 15.53
CA GLY A 165 8.27 3.30 15.68
C GLY A 165 9.21 4.45 16.07
N ALA A 166 10.53 4.23 16.09
CA ALA A 166 11.51 5.28 16.42
C ALA A 166 11.71 6.29 15.28
N ARG A 167 11.43 5.86 14.05
CA ARG A 167 11.61 6.65 12.83
C ARG A 167 10.34 6.62 11.99
N VAL A 168 10.05 7.73 11.31
CA VAL A 168 9.02 7.84 10.29
C VAL A 168 9.70 7.98 8.94
N ILE A 169 9.34 7.11 8.00
CA ILE A 169 9.88 7.08 6.65
C ILE A 169 8.84 7.69 5.72
N VAL A 170 9.23 8.71 4.98
CA VAL A 170 8.33 9.49 4.12
C VAL A 170 8.91 9.55 2.72
N HIS A 171 8.11 9.13 1.74
CA HIS A 171 8.42 9.31 0.33
C HIS A 171 7.59 10.46 -0.24
N LEU A 172 8.25 11.36 -0.95
CA LEU A 172 7.64 12.55 -1.54
C LEU A 172 8.01 12.63 -3.01
N ARG A 173 7.04 12.91 -3.88
CA ARG A 173 7.26 13.08 -5.32
C ARG A 173 6.75 14.42 -5.82
N SER A 174 7.55 15.07 -6.68
CA SER A 174 7.15 16.31 -7.34
C SER A 174 6.22 16.03 -8.52
N TYR A 175 5.14 16.79 -8.59
CA TYR A 175 4.23 16.85 -9.73
C TYR A 175 4.25 18.24 -10.39
N SER A 176 5.04 19.16 -9.82
CA SER A 176 5.27 20.48 -10.37
C SER A 176 6.19 20.40 -11.59
N PRO A 177 5.94 21.18 -12.66
CA PRO A 177 6.87 21.29 -13.79
C PRO A 177 8.18 22.00 -13.41
N ALA A 178 8.22 22.66 -12.25
CA ALA A 178 9.39 23.35 -11.71
C ALA A 178 9.85 22.70 -10.40
N ALA A 179 11.13 22.85 -10.08
CA ALA A 179 11.70 22.36 -8.83
C ALA A 179 11.07 23.05 -7.61
N VAL A 180 10.76 22.28 -6.57
CA VAL A 180 10.08 22.72 -5.35
C VAL A 180 11.06 22.71 -4.19
N THR A 181 11.12 23.78 -3.41
CA THR A 181 12.01 23.83 -2.23
C THR A 181 11.26 23.43 -0.98
N LEU A 182 11.73 22.37 -0.29
CA LEU A 182 11.22 21.95 1.00
C LEU A 182 11.77 22.89 2.08
N THR A 183 10.89 23.44 2.93
CA THR A 183 11.28 24.45 3.93
C THR A 183 11.20 23.93 5.35
N LYS A 184 10.17 23.13 5.67
CA LYS A 184 9.96 22.53 6.99
C LYS A 184 9.26 21.20 6.87
N VAL A 185 9.53 20.30 7.80
CA VAL A 185 8.82 19.03 7.96
C VAL A 185 8.29 18.95 9.38
N TYR A 186 7.04 18.54 9.51
CA TYR A 186 6.39 18.29 10.79
C TYR A 186 5.95 16.84 10.85
N VAL A 187 6.16 16.22 12.01
CA VAL A 187 5.55 14.94 12.37
C VAL A 187 4.70 15.20 13.60
N ASN A 188 3.44 14.76 13.60
CA ASN A 188 2.52 14.95 14.73
C ASN A 188 2.46 16.42 15.23
N GLY A 189 2.49 17.38 14.30
CA GLY A 189 2.48 18.81 14.60
C GLY A 189 3.83 19.39 15.10
N VAL A 190 4.83 18.55 15.36
CA VAL A 190 6.16 18.96 15.84
C VAL A 190 7.12 19.09 14.67
N ALA A 191 7.80 20.24 14.56
CA ALA A 191 8.84 20.44 13.55
C ALA A 191 10.04 19.51 13.81
N VAL A 192 10.48 18.79 12.79
CA VAL A 192 11.61 17.86 12.88
C VAL A 192 12.65 18.17 11.81
N VAL A 193 13.91 17.82 12.12
CA VAL A 193 15.00 17.80 11.14
C VAL A 193 15.14 16.36 10.64
N PRO A 194 15.18 16.12 9.32
CA PRO A 194 15.39 14.78 8.81
C PRO A 194 16.76 14.23 9.22
N ILE A 195 16.81 12.95 9.55
CA ILE A 195 18.04 12.17 9.75
C ILE A 195 18.72 11.95 8.39
N GLN A 196 17.93 11.70 7.35
CA GLN A 196 18.40 11.46 5.99
C GLN A 196 17.40 12.06 4.99
N PRO A 197 17.87 12.87 4.02
CA PRO A 197 19.14 13.62 4.06
C PRO A 197 19.20 14.58 5.27
N ALA A 198 20.40 14.88 5.78
CA ALA A 198 20.56 15.77 6.94
C ALA A 198 20.09 17.23 6.71
N SER A 199 19.82 17.61 5.47
CA SER A 199 19.22 18.89 5.08
C SER A 199 18.07 18.67 4.12
N LEU A 200 17.09 19.58 4.15
CA LEU A 200 15.95 19.54 3.24
C LEU A 200 16.41 19.86 1.81
N PRO A 201 16.21 18.96 0.85
CA PRO A 201 16.66 19.19 -0.51
C PRO A 201 15.68 20.09 -1.27
N GLN A 202 16.15 20.64 -2.37
CA GLN A 202 15.27 21.02 -3.46
C GLN A 202 14.79 19.74 -4.14
N LEU A 203 13.51 19.66 -4.51
CA LEU A 203 12.94 18.51 -5.21
C LEU A 203 12.73 18.89 -6.68
N PRO A 204 13.50 18.34 -7.64
CA PRO A 204 13.32 18.65 -9.05
C PRO A 204 11.95 18.21 -9.59
N SER A 205 11.59 18.70 -10.78
CA SER A 205 10.37 18.31 -11.47
C SER A 205 10.34 16.80 -11.73
N GLY A 206 9.24 16.13 -11.38
CA GLY A 206 9.04 14.70 -11.62
C GLY A 206 9.85 13.73 -10.74
N GLU A 207 10.81 14.24 -9.96
CA GLU A 207 11.69 13.45 -9.09
C GLU A 207 11.05 13.14 -7.74
N SER A 208 11.62 12.15 -7.04
CA SER A 208 11.22 11.79 -5.67
C SER A 208 12.36 11.98 -4.66
N VAL A 209 11.99 12.14 -3.40
CA VAL A 209 12.90 12.18 -2.25
C VAL A 209 12.39 11.26 -1.15
N LEU A 210 13.34 10.56 -0.52
CA LEU A 210 13.13 9.80 0.69
C LEU A 210 13.59 10.62 1.90
N LEU A 211 12.71 10.78 2.88
CA LEU A 211 13.01 11.40 4.16
C LEU A 211 12.93 10.36 5.28
N VAL A 212 14.01 10.21 6.05
CA VAL A 212 14.02 9.48 7.32
C VAL A 212 13.91 10.52 8.44
N LEU A 213 12.81 10.49 9.17
CA LEU A 213 12.49 11.48 10.21
C LEU A 213 12.54 10.82 11.59
N PRO A 214 12.98 11.54 12.64
CA PRO A 214 12.78 11.05 14.00
C PRO A 214 11.28 11.08 14.33
N ALA A 215 10.80 10.05 15.04
CA ALA A 215 9.48 10.12 15.61
C ALA A 215 9.43 11.13 16.78
N PRO A 216 8.46 12.04 16.82
CA PRO A 216 8.32 13.02 17.89
C PRO A 216 7.72 12.35 19.14
N GLY A 217 8.36 12.54 20.30
CA GLY A 217 7.82 12.08 21.57
C GLY A 217 8.82 12.23 22.72
N THR A 218 8.34 12.64 23.89
CA THR A 218 9.11 12.68 25.14
C THR A 218 9.23 11.30 25.82
N GLY A 219 8.59 10.27 25.25
CA GLY A 219 8.44 8.93 25.84
C GLY A 219 9.04 7.76 25.05
N GLY A 220 9.79 8.01 23.96
CA GLY A 220 10.41 6.97 23.14
C GLY A 220 9.68 6.69 21.81
N PRO A 221 9.89 5.51 21.20
CA PRO A 221 9.28 5.11 19.92
C PRO A 221 7.74 5.15 19.93
N LEU A 222 7.14 5.41 18.77
CA LEU A 222 5.69 5.40 18.60
C LEU A 222 5.12 3.98 18.84
N PRO A 223 4.16 3.81 19.76
CA PRO A 223 3.55 2.50 20.00
C PRO A 223 2.72 2.03 18.80
N PRO A 224 2.47 0.71 18.65
CA PRO A 224 1.52 0.20 17.66
C PRO A 224 0.16 0.91 17.77
N GLY A 225 -0.37 1.37 16.63
CA GLY A 225 -1.60 2.15 16.55
C GLY A 225 -1.43 3.63 16.85
N ALA A 226 -0.25 4.15 17.17
CA ALA A 226 -0.08 5.59 17.31
C ALA A 226 -0.47 6.33 16.03
N VAL A 227 -1.08 7.50 16.18
CA VAL A 227 -1.32 8.40 15.06
C VAL A 227 0.01 8.93 14.51
N VAL A 228 0.11 8.98 13.18
CA VAL A 228 1.24 9.57 12.46
C VAL A 228 0.68 10.58 11.46
N THR A 229 0.86 11.86 11.74
CA THR A 229 0.61 12.93 10.76
C THR A 229 1.94 13.47 10.27
N VAL A 230 2.03 13.73 8.97
CA VAL A 230 3.20 14.33 8.33
C VAL A 230 2.75 15.53 7.53
N LYS A 231 3.49 16.64 7.66
CA LYS A 231 3.37 17.82 6.81
C LYS A 231 4.73 18.23 6.28
N VAL A 232 4.86 18.33 4.96
CA VAL A 232 6.03 18.91 4.30
C VAL A 232 5.63 20.25 3.71
N ALA A 233 6.19 21.34 4.23
CA ALA A 233 5.91 22.70 3.79
C ALA A 233 6.88 23.15 2.70
N PHE A 234 6.37 23.83 1.67
CA PHE A 234 7.15 24.28 0.52
C PHE A 234 7.30 25.81 0.50
N ALA A 235 8.31 26.29 -0.21
CA ALA A 235 8.60 27.73 -0.33
C ALA A 235 7.51 28.52 -1.07
N ASP A 236 6.68 27.87 -1.87
CA ASP A 236 5.52 28.48 -2.54
C ASP A 236 4.28 28.63 -1.64
N GLY A 237 4.40 28.26 -0.35
CA GLY A 237 3.33 28.32 0.63
C GLY A 237 2.39 27.12 0.63
N THR A 238 2.54 26.18 -0.31
CA THR A 238 1.78 24.92 -0.32
C THR A 238 2.41 23.89 0.63
N ALA A 239 1.69 22.80 0.89
CA ALA A 239 2.20 21.68 1.65
C ALA A 239 1.69 20.34 1.09
N ALA A 240 2.50 19.30 1.27
CA ALA A 240 2.08 17.90 1.11
C ALA A 240 1.79 17.33 2.50
N ILE A 241 0.72 16.54 2.62
CA ILE A 241 0.33 15.96 3.90
C ILE A 241 0.01 14.48 3.81
N ALA A 242 0.12 13.81 4.95
CA ALA A 242 -0.32 12.44 5.12
C ALA A 242 -0.77 12.22 6.57
N GLY A 243 -1.79 11.40 6.75
CA GLY A 243 -2.19 10.85 8.04
C GLY A 243 -2.20 9.35 7.94
N ALA A 244 -1.65 8.64 8.92
CA ALA A 244 -1.59 7.18 8.96
C ALA A 244 -1.59 6.69 10.42
N ARG A 245 -1.75 5.38 10.60
CA ARG A 245 -1.54 4.69 11.88
C ARG A 245 -0.17 4.03 11.86
N ARG A 246 0.48 3.94 13.02
CA ARG A 246 1.69 3.11 13.17
C ARG A 246 1.29 1.64 13.15
N LEU A 247 1.41 1.00 12.01
CA LEU A 247 1.13 -0.42 11.83
C LEU A 247 2.30 -1.28 12.32
N VAL A 248 2.09 -2.60 12.39
CA VAL A 248 3.20 -3.55 12.54
C VAL A 248 4.19 -3.37 11.38
N GLU A 249 5.48 -3.28 11.69
CA GLU A 249 6.56 -3.14 10.72
C GLU A 249 6.86 -4.49 10.06
N PHE A 250 6.00 -4.87 9.10
CA PHE A 250 6.04 -6.17 8.47
C PHE A 250 5.66 -6.09 6.98
N PHE A 251 6.34 -6.88 6.16
CA PHE A 251 5.98 -7.13 4.76
C PHE A 251 5.46 -8.56 4.68
N PRO A 252 4.14 -8.77 4.55
CA PRO A 252 3.58 -10.11 4.42
C PRO A 252 3.94 -10.73 3.08
N VAL A 253 4.42 -11.97 3.14
CA VAL A 253 4.48 -12.90 2.01
C VAL A 253 3.39 -13.94 2.26
N GLU A 254 2.20 -13.57 1.81
CA GLU A 254 0.96 -14.25 2.11
C GLU A 254 0.64 -15.34 1.08
N THR A 255 -0.05 -16.36 1.57
CA THR A 255 -0.64 -17.39 0.75
C THR A 255 -2.10 -17.57 1.11
N TRP A 256 -2.96 -17.61 0.09
CA TRP A 256 -4.34 -18.04 0.19
C TRP A 256 -4.42 -19.52 -0.17
N PRO A 257 -4.25 -20.45 0.77
CA PRO A 257 -4.18 -21.86 0.40
C PRO A 257 -5.54 -22.39 -0.03
N LYS A 258 -5.53 -23.42 -0.89
CA LYS A 258 -6.77 -24.14 -1.19
C LYS A 258 -7.38 -24.68 0.11
N SER A 259 -8.66 -24.42 0.35
CA SER A 259 -9.29 -24.73 1.65
C SER A 259 -9.21 -26.21 2.04
N SER A 260 -9.05 -27.13 1.09
CA SER A 260 -8.89 -28.57 1.34
C SER A 260 -7.48 -29.00 1.72
N GLU A 261 -6.49 -28.11 1.65
CA GLU A 261 -5.08 -28.46 1.88
C GLU A 261 -4.61 -28.19 3.30
N CYS A 262 -5.30 -27.27 4.00
CA CYS A 262 -5.10 -26.89 5.41
C CYS A 262 -3.62 -26.86 5.84
N PRO A 263 -2.76 -26.03 5.22
CA PRO A 263 -1.32 -26.03 5.43
C PRO A 263 -0.94 -25.39 6.78
N TYR A 264 -1.40 -25.98 7.87
CA TYR A 264 -1.13 -25.53 9.24
C TYR A 264 -0.36 -26.63 9.99
N PRO A 265 0.55 -26.24 10.89
CA PRO A 265 1.22 -27.19 11.77
C PRO A 265 0.21 -28.03 12.53
N THR A 266 0.49 -29.32 12.73
CA THR A 266 -0.37 -30.33 13.39
C THR A 266 -1.69 -30.65 12.68
N VAL A 267 -2.04 -29.92 11.61
CA VAL A 267 -3.20 -30.21 10.74
C VAL A 267 -2.72 -30.93 9.49
N ASN A 268 -1.76 -30.33 8.77
CA ASN A 268 -1.10 -30.91 7.62
C ASN A 268 0.34 -30.38 7.51
N ASP A 269 1.24 -31.01 8.27
CA ASP A 269 2.64 -30.59 8.38
C ASP A 269 3.38 -30.62 7.04
N THR A 270 3.03 -31.56 6.15
CA THR A 270 3.63 -31.65 4.82
C THR A 270 3.29 -30.42 3.99
N ASN A 271 2.01 -30.05 3.93
CA ASN A 271 1.58 -28.88 3.16
C ASN A 271 2.07 -27.57 3.77
N TYR A 272 2.14 -27.49 5.11
CA TYR A 272 2.78 -26.36 5.79
C TYR A 272 4.26 -26.25 5.41
N ALA A 273 5.03 -27.35 5.52
CA ALA A 273 6.45 -27.36 5.20
C ALA A 273 6.74 -26.98 3.75
N ILE A 274 5.88 -27.39 2.80
CA ILE A 274 5.99 -26.98 1.39
C ILE A 274 5.91 -25.45 1.27
N HIS A 275 4.85 -24.81 1.78
CA HIS A 275 4.71 -23.36 1.74
C HIS A 275 5.89 -22.63 2.41
N ARG A 276 6.29 -23.07 3.61
CA ARG A 276 7.41 -22.47 4.35
C ARG A 276 8.73 -22.58 3.60
N SER A 277 9.00 -23.72 2.96
CA SER A 277 10.22 -23.90 2.14
C SER A 277 10.24 -23.00 0.89
N HIS A 278 9.06 -22.58 0.41
CA HIS A 278 8.90 -21.62 -0.68
C HIS A 278 9.00 -20.16 -0.21
N GLY A 279 9.20 -19.91 1.09
CA GLY A 279 9.38 -18.57 1.64
C GLY A 279 8.08 -17.89 2.07
N VAL A 280 6.94 -18.58 2.00
CA VAL A 280 5.67 -18.07 2.54
C VAL A 280 5.79 -17.91 4.05
N ASP A 281 5.43 -16.73 4.54
CA ASP A 281 5.47 -16.44 5.97
C ASP A 281 4.11 -16.14 6.60
N THR A 282 3.11 -15.83 5.77
CA THR A 282 1.77 -15.42 6.18
C THR A 282 0.73 -16.35 5.55
N PHE A 283 -0.22 -16.84 6.35
CA PHE A 283 -1.29 -17.73 5.88
C PHE A 283 -2.65 -17.05 6.07
N PHE A 284 -3.45 -17.04 5.01
CA PHE A 284 -4.84 -16.61 5.12
C PHE A 284 -5.71 -17.69 5.77
N THR A 285 -6.53 -17.28 6.73
CA THR A 285 -7.48 -18.16 7.42
C THR A 285 -8.86 -17.50 7.53
N THR A 286 -9.90 -18.29 7.33
CA THR A 286 -11.32 -17.94 7.52
C THR A 286 -12.04 -19.04 8.30
N ASP A 287 -13.24 -18.76 8.79
CA ASP A 287 -14.11 -19.76 9.44
C ASP A 287 -14.21 -21.06 8.62
N GLY A 288 -13.85 -22.19 9.24
CA GLY A 288 -13.81 -23.51 8.65
C GLY A 288 -12.50 -23.88 7.94
N SER A 289 -11.42 -23.10 8.05
CA SER A 289 -10.17 -23.33 7.31
C SER A 289 -9.51 -24.68 7.57
N THR A 290 -9.75 -25.28 8.75
CA THR A 290 -9.24 -26.61 9.12
C THR A 290 -10.28 -27.72 8.94
N SER A 291 -11.55 -27.34 8.83
CA SER A 291 -12.70 -28.26 8.87
C SER A 291 -12.70 -29.23 7.68
N LYS A 292 -12.22 -28.77 6.51
CA LYS A 292 -12.08 -29.60 5.30
C LYS A 292 -11.08 -30.73 5.47
N CYS A 293 -10.13 -30.59 6.39
CA CYS A 293 -9.18 -31.63 6.77
C CYS A 293 -9.62 -32.43 8.00
N LYS A 294 -10.92 -32.38 8.35
CA LYS A 294 -11.54 -33.10 9.48
C LYS A 294 -10.87 -32.81 10.83
N ASN A 295 -10.32 -31.61 10.98
CA ASN A 295 -9.71 -31.14 12.21
C ASN A 295 -10.68 -30.21 12.96
N SER A 296 -10.59 -30.17 14.29
CA SER A 296 -11.46 -29.38 15.17
C SER A 296 -10.85 -28.05 15.62
N LEU A 297 -9.61 -27.74 15.22
CA LEU A 297 -8.96 -26.48 15.55
C LEU A 297 -9.71 -25.32 14.90
N LEU A 298 -10.06 -24.32 15.70
CA LEU A 298 -10.69 -23.10 15.20
C LEU A 298 -9.62 -22.13 14.69
N GLU A 299 -10.02 -21.16 13.89
CA GLU A 299 -9.15 -20.11 13.35
C GLU A 299 -8.48 -19.32 14.49
N VAL A 300 -9.23 -19.09 15.57
CA VAL A 300 -8.70 -18.44 16.78
C VAL A 300 -7.66 -19.31 17.49
N ASP A 301 -7.66 -20.64 17.34
CA ASP A 301 -6.58 -21.49 17.83
C ASP A 301 -5.32 -21.36 16.97
N ILE A 302 -5.48 -21.21 15.65
CA ILE A 302 -4.36 -20.92 14.74
C ILE A 302 -3.71 -19.59 15.13
N ILE A 303 -4.51 -18.53 15.27
CA ILE A 303 -4.05 -17.18 15.61
C ILE A 303 -3.40 -17.15 17.00
N ASN A 304 -4.10 -17.66 18.03
CA ASN A 304 -3.66 -17.49 19.41
C ASN A 304 -2.51 -18.44 19.81
N LYS A 305 -2.42 -19.62 19.19
CA LYS A 305 -1.51 -20.70 19.62
C LYS A 305 -0.52 -21.09 18.53
N LEU A 306 -0.98 -21.56 17.38
CA LEU A 306 -0.09 -22.15 16.37
C LEU A 306 0.84 -21.11 15.75
N ALA A 307 0.32 -19.95 15.35
CA ALA A 307 1.10 -18.89 14.71
C ALA A 307 2.26 -18.41 15.61
N PRO A 308 2.04 -18.08 16.90
CA PRO A 308 3.13 -17.80 17.85
C PRO A 308 4.08 -18.99 18.08
N GLN A 309 3.56 -20.21 18.20
CA GLN A 309 4.37 -21.40 18.52
C GLN A 309 5.32 -21.80 17.37
N TYR A 310 4.87 -21.66 16.12
CA TYR A 310 5.60 -22.08 14.92
C TYR A 310 6.15 -20.91 14.09
N ASP A 311 6.08 -19.69 14.61
CA ASP A 311 6.67 -18.48 14.02
C ASP A 311 6.21 -18.21 12.57
N PHE A 312 4.89 -18.20 12.36
CA PHE A 312 4.27 -17.74 11.12
C PHE A 312 3.22 -16.68 11.40
N TRP A 313 2.83 -15.92 10.38
CA TRP A 313 1.83 -14.85 10.48
C TRP A 313 0.49 -15.28 9.91
N VAL A 314 -0.58 -14.63 10.35
CA VAL A 314 -1.95 -14.92 9.90
C VAL A 314 -2.58 -13.67 9.31
N LEU A 315 -3.16 -13.80 8.12
CA LEU A 315 -4.15 -12.85 7.60
C LEU A 315 -5.54 -13.42 7.94
N ALA A 316 -6.22 -12.82 8.91
CA ALA A 316 -7.48 -13.36 9.42
C ALA A 316 -8.67 -12.77 8.66
N GLY A 317 -9.54 -13.63 8.15
CA GLY A 317 -10.77 -13.24 7.47
C GLY A 317 -11.83 -12.70 8.41
N LYS A 318 -12.72 -11.87 7.85
CA LYS A 318 -13.84 -11.20 8.52
C LYS A 318 -14.76 -12.12 9.34
N SER A 319 -14.84 -13.41 9.02
CA SER A 319 -15.66 -14.38 9.77
C SER A 319 -15.04 -14.83 11.10
N THR A 320 -13.78 -14.47 11.38
CA THR A 320 -13.11 -14.80 12.64
C THR A 320 -13.75 -14.07 13.82
N ASP A 321 -14.06 -14.79 14.90
CA ASP A 321 -14.60 -14.21 16.13
C ASP A 321 -13.52 -13.39 16.87
N THR A 322 -13.54 -12.08 16.66
CA THR A 322 -12.55 -11.15 17.22
C THR A 322 -12.54 -11.13 18.75
N SER A 323 -13.68 -11.44 19.40
CA SER A 323 -13.79 -11.46 20.86
C SER A 323 -12.96 -12.57 21.52
N LYS A 324 -12.54 -13.57 20.74
CA LYS A 324 -11.71 -14.70 21.17
C LYS A 324 -10.24 -14.55 20.79
N VAL A 325 -9.86 -13.50 20.07
CA VAL A 325 -8.46 -13.22 19.73
C VAL A 325 -7.81 -12.51 20.91
N VAL A 326 -6.92 -13.22 21.60
CA VAL A 326 -6.22 -12.74 22.80
C VAL A 326 -4.72 -12.54 22.58
N ASN A 327 -4.18 -13.08 21.49
CA ASN A 327 -2.79 -12.89 21.11
C ASN A 327 -2.69 -12.42 19.65
N THR A 328 -2.17 -11.21 19.46
CA THR A 328 -2.00 -10.56 18.15
C THR A 328 -0.55 -10.51 17.69
N SER A 329 0.39 -11.16 18.40
CA SER A 329 1.83 -11.08 18.10
C SER A 329 2.21 -11.62 16.72
N ARG A 330 1.31 -12.38 16.10
CA ARG A 330 1.46 -13.01 14.78
C ARG A 330 0.25 -12.78 13.87
N LEU A 331 -0.54 -11.74 14.14
CA LEU A 331 -1.63 -11.33 13.27
C LEU A 331 -1.09 -10.27 12.30
N ALA A 332 -1.01 -10.59 11.01
CA ALA A 332 -0.54 -9.66 9.99
C ALA A 332 -1.60 -8.60 9.68
N GLY A 333 -2.87 -8.99 9.62
CA GLY A 333 -3.97 -8.09 9.30
C GLY A 333 -5.34 -8.78 9.36
N TRP A 334 -6.38 -7.98 9.13
CA TRP A 334 -7.77 -8.39 8.99
C TRP A 334 -8.26 -8.23 7.55
N PHE A 335 -8.60 -9.33 6.89
CA PHE A 335 -9.17 -9.32 5.56
C PHE A 335 -10.69 -9.15 5.62
N LEU A 336 -11.19 -8.01 5.12
CA LEU A 336 -12.60 -7.66 5.21
C LEU A 336 -13.43 -8.17 4.04
N GLY A 337 -12.80 -8.47 2.92
CA GLY A 337 -13.45 -9.09 1.77
C GLY A 337 -12.60 -9.06 0.50
N ASP A 338 -13.03 -9.89 -0.44
CA ASP A 338 -12.41 -10.11 -1.73
C ASP A 338 -13.33 -9.64 -2.83
N GLU A 339 -12.80 -8.94 -3.84
CA GLU A 339 -13.58 -8.42 -4.97
C GLU A 339 -14.90 -7.71 -4.57
N ASP A 340 -14.91 -7.05 -3.40
CA ASP A 340 -16.08 -6.38 -2.84
C ASP A 340 -16.56 -5.18 -3.68
N ASP A 341 -15.76 -4.81 -4.69
CA ASP A 341 -15.99 -3.75 -5.66
C ASP A 341 -16.98 -4.14 -6.78
N ASN A 342 -18.00 -4.94 -6.46
CA ASN A 342 -19.14 -5.21 -7.33
C ASN A 342 -20.12 -4.01 -7.38
N HIS A 343 -20.43 -3.54 -8.58
CA HIS A 343 -21.32 -2.38 -8.83
C HIS A 343 -22.69 -2.49 -8.13
N ALA A 344 -23.30 -3.68 -8.05
CA ALA A 344 -24.65 -3.83 -7.51
C ALA A 344 -24.77 -3.51 -6.01
N THR A 345 -23.67 -3.63 -5.26
CA THR A 345 -23.63 -3.45 -3.80
C THR A 345 -22.49 -2.54 -3.36
N LEU A 346 -21.87 -1.81 -4.30
CA LEU A 346 -20.63 -1.06 -4.11
C LEU A 346 -20.67 -0.18 -2.87
N THR A 347 -21.69 0.68 -2.77
CA THR A 347 -21.80 1.66 -1.68
C THR A 347 -22.04 1.01 -0.31
N ASP A 348 -22.87 -0.03 -0.25
CA ASP A 348 -23.15 -0.72 1.00
C ASP A 348 -21.95 -1.57 1.46
N ASN A 349 -21.22 -2.20 0.53
CA ASN A 349 -19.97 -2.91 0.82
C ASN A 349 -18.91 -1.94 1.36
N LEU A 350 -18.76 -0.79 0.71
CA LEU A 350 -17.82 0.25 1.12
C LEU A 350 -18.11 0.78 2.52
N ARG A 351 -19.38 1.08 2.83
CA ARG A 351 -19.81 1.54 4.16
C ARG A 351 -19.60 0.48 5.23
N ARG A 352 -19.94 -0.78 4.94
CA ARG A 352 -19.70 -1.90 5.86
C ARG A 352 -18.22 -2.04 6.18
N ASN A 353 -17.36 -2.06 5.16
CA ASN A 353 -15.93 -2.26 5.36
C ASN A 353 -15.26 -1.06 6.05
N ALA A 354 -15.75 0.17 5.82
CA ALA A 354 -15.33 1.34 6.57
C ALA A 354 -15.75 1.24 8.05
N ASP A 355 -16.96 0.77 8.35
CA ASP A 355 -17.43 0.60 9.74
C ASP A 355 -16.69 -0.53 10.47
N ASP A 356 -16.48 -1.66 9.80
CA ASP A 356 -15.66 -2.77 10.29
C ASP A 356 -14.22 -2.32 10.55
N THR A 357 -13.67 -1.48 9.67
CA THR A 357 -12.33 -0.90 9.83
C THR A 357 -12.23 -0.07 11.10
N ARG A 358 -13.18 0.84 11.35
CA ARG A 358 -13.18 1.65 12.58
C ARG A 358 -13.29 0.77 13.83
N THR A 359 -14.18 -0.22 13.79
CA THR A 359 -14.36 -1.17 14.88
C THR A 359 -13.06 -1.94 15.19
N LEU A 360 -12.36 -2.40 14.15
CA LEU A 360 -11.09 -3.11 14.30
C LEU A 360 -9.95 -2.18 14.71
N TRP A 361 -9.97 -0.91 14.33
CA TRP A 361 -9.00 0.08 14.80
C TRP A 361 -9.09 0.34 16.30
N GLU A 362 -10.30 0.27 16.87
CA GLU A 362 -10.53 0.39 18.31
C GLU A 362 -10.09 -0.87 19.07
N GLN A 363 -10.39 -2.05 18.52
CA GLN A 363 -10.07 -3.33 19.15
C GLN A 363 -8.59 -3.70 19.03
N PHE A 364 -7.96 -3.42 17.89
CA PHE A 364 -6.61 -3.87 17.52
C PHE A 364 -5.82 -2.74 16.85
N ALA A 365 -5.51 -1.69 17.60
CA ALA A 365 -4.95 -0.44 17.07
C ALA A 365 -3.70 -0.58 16.18
N GLY A 366 -2.84 -1.58 16.41
CA GLY A 366 -1.64 -1.82 15.59
C GLY A 366 -1.83 -2.73 14.38
N ILE A 367 -2.99 -3.37 14.24
CA ILE A 367 -3.26 -4.38 13.21
C ILE A 367 -4.00 -3.72 12.03
N PRO A 368 -3.49 -3.84 10.79
CA PRO A 368 -4.14 -3.26 9.62
C PRO A 368 -5.40 -4.03 9.19
N THR A 369 -6.34 -3.31 8.58
CA THR A 369 -7.40 -3.92 7.76
C THR A 369 -7.01 -3.95 6.29
N TYR A 370 -7.52 -4.94 5.57
CA TYR A 370 -7.17 -5.25 4.19
C TYR A 370 -8.41 -5.64 3.39
N VAL A 371 -8.51 -5.17 2.15
CA VAL A 371 -9.57 -5.55 1.20
C VAL A 371 -8.93 -5.84 -0.16
N GLY A 372 -9.32 -6.96 -0.77
CA GLY A 372 -9.01 -7.31 -2.17
C GLY A 372 -9.93 -6.57 -3.15
N GLY A 373 -9.68 -6.65 -4.44
CA GLY A 373 -10.51 -5.94 -5.43
C GLY A 373 -10.18 -6.41 -6.83
N SER A 374 -11.13 -6.35 -7.76
CA SER A 374 -10.88 -6.85 -9.12
C SER A 374 -11.06 -5.80 -10.21
N ARG A 375 -11.63 -4.63 -9.90
CA ARG A 375 -12.05 -3.64 -10.89
C ARG A 375 -11.33 -2.31 -10.74
N ASN A 376 -10.58 -1.90 -11.77
CA ASN A 376 -9.84 -0.65 -11.74
C ASN A 376 -10.76 0.57 -11.62
N ARG A 377 -11.97 0.49 -12.21
CA ARG A 377 -12.92 1.61 -12.24
C ARG A 377 -13.56 1.94 -10.92
N PHE A 378 -13.61 1.00 -9.97
CA PHE A 378 -14.17 1.27 -8.65
C PHE A 378 -13.09 1.45 -7.58
N ARG A 379 -11.84 1.12 -7.88
CA ARG A 379 -10.80 1.01 -6.86
C ARG A 379 -10.46 2.33 -6.17
N GLY A 380 -10.63 3.45 -6.88
CA GLY A 380 -10.52 4.78 -6.31
C GLY A 380 -11.44 5.01 -5.11
N ALA A 381 -12.70 4.56 -5.19
CA ALA A 381 -13.69 4.69 -4.13
C ALA A 381 -13.37 3.86 -2.88
N TRP A 382 -12.63 2.77 -3.03
CA TRP A 382 -12.19 1.90 -1.94
C TRP A 382 -10.91 2.37 -1.25
N SER A 383 -10.15 3.22 -1.92
CA SER A 383 -8.86 3.66 -1.44
C SER A 383 -8.99 4.45 -0.14
N ASN A 384 -8.19 4.04 0.85
CA ASN A 384 -8.20 4.55 2.22
C ASN A 384 -9.50 4.31 3.02
N SER A 385 -10.38 3.41 2.54
CA SER A 385 -11.47 2.86 3.38
C SER A 385 -10.97 1.80 4.37
N VAL A 386 -9.77 1.27 4.14
CA VAL A 386 -9.02 0.26 4.91
C VAL A 386 -7.54 0.66 4.96
N ASP A 387 -6.73 0.07 5.84
CA ASP A 387 -5.30 0.41 5.91
C ASP A 387 -4.49 -0.05 4.69
N ALA A 388 -4.79 -1.24 4.18
CA ALA A 388 -4.12 -1.85 3.02
C ALA A 388 -5.10 -2.23 1.92
N LEU A 389 -4.71 -1.98 0.66
CA LEU A 389 -5.56 -2.23 -0.49
C LEU A 389 -4.89 -3.22 -1.47
N GLY A 390 -5.64 -4.21 -1.94
CA GLY A 390 -5.20 -5.20 -2.94
C GLY A 390 -5.75 -4.96 -4.33
N MET A 391 -5.32 -5.77 -5.30
CA MET A 391 -5.94 -5.85 -6.62
C MET A 391 -5.59 -7.16 -7.28
N ASP A 392 -6.61 -7.87 -7.72
CA ASP A 392 -6.62 -9.19 -8.32
C ASP A 392 -6.53 -9.01 -9.84
N ALA A 393 -5.29 -8.86 -10.32
CA ALA A 393 -5.02 -8.68 -11.75
C ALA A 393 -3.93 -9.64 -12.19
N TYR A 394 -4.30 -10.58 -13.05
CA TYR A 394 -3.52 -11.77 -13.35
C TYR A 394 -3.11 -11.82 -14.82
N ILE A 395 -1.94 -12.40 -15.09
CA ILE A 395 -1.38 -12.57 -16.44
C ILE A 395 -0.89 -14.01 -16.60
N ALA A 396 -1.82 -14.95 -16.79
CA ALA A 396 -1.44 -16.33 -17.07
C ALA A 396 -2.43 -17.03 -17.96
N ALA A 397 -1.92 -17.92 -18.81
CA ALA A 397 -2.66 -18.93 -19.55
C ALA A 397 -4.06 -18.45 -19.98
N CYS A 398 -5.08 -19.29 -19.88
CA CYS A 398 -6.47 -18.89 -20.07
C CYS A 398 -7.15 -18.36 -18.80
N ALA A 399 -6.45 -17.57 -17.97
CA ALA A 399 -7.01 -17.04 -16.74
C ALA A 399 -8.18 -16.08 -17.02
N PRO A 400 -9.24 -16.11 -16.18
CA PRO A 400 -10.32 -15.15 -16.29
C PRO A 400 -9.81 -13.72 -16.04
N HIS A 401 -10.40 -12.76 -16.74
CA HIS A 401 -10.10 -11.33 -16.58
C HIS A 401 -11.37 -10.49 -16.59
N VAL A 402 -11.28 -9.29 -15.99
CA VAL A 402 -12.44 -8.40 -15.81
C VAL A 402 -12.78 -7.52 -17.02
N THR A 403 -11.92 -7.48 -18.03
CA THR A 403 -12.19 -6.69 -19.25
C THR A 403 -13.15 -7.42 -20.21
N ASN A 404 -13.66 -6.69 -21.19
CA ASN A 404 -14.56 -7.20 -22.21
C ASN A 404 -13.97 -8.43 -22.91
N TRP A 405 -14.83 -9.44 -23.05
CA TRP A 405 -14.54 -10.67 -23.77
C TRP A 405 -14.20 -10.41 -25.25
N GLY A 406 -13.24 -11.16 -25.77
CA GLY A 406 -12.76 -11.10 -27.15
C GLY A 406 -11.67 -10.06 -27.39
N LEU A 407 -11.18 -9.38 -26.34
CA LEU A 407 -10.06 -8.47 -26.43
C LEU A 407 -8.83 -9.13 -25.78
N PRO A 408 -7.71 -9.27 -26.51
CA PRO A 408 -6.51 -9.88 -25.94
C PRO A 408 -6.01 -9.05 -24.75
N GLN A 409 -5.66 -9.73 -23.66
CA GLN A 409 -4.97 -9.08 -22.54
C GLN A 409 -3.60 -8.56 -23.00
N ASN A 410 -3.12 -7.48 -22.39
CA ASN A 410 -1.73 -7.07 -22.53
C ASN A 410 -0.93 -7.74 -21.38
N PRO A 411 0.30 -8.25 -21.58
CA PRO A 411 1.16 -8.67 -20.46
C PRO A 411 1.40 -7.59 -19.40
N LEU A 412 1.18 -6.31 -19.72
CA LEU A 412 1.18 -5.19 -18.77
C LEU A 412 -0.05 -5.14 -17.86
N PHE A 413 -1.12 -5.89 -18.14
CA PHE A 413 -2.40 -5.82 -17.44
C PHE A 413 -2.25 -5.91 -15.91
N SER A 414 -1.48 -6.90 -15.43
CA SER A 414 -1.22 -7.05 -13.99
C SER A 414 -0.52 -5.82 -13.43
N TYR A 415 0.63 -5.42 -14.00
CA TYR A 415 1.36 -4.24 -13.54
C TYR A 415 0.50 -2.96 -13.51
N ASP A 416 -0.27 -2.68 -14.57
CA ASP A 416 -1.05 -1.43 -14.66
C ASP A 416 -2.19 -1.39 -13.63
N TYR A 417 -2.91 -2.50 -13.42
CA TYR A 417 -3.98 -2.60 -12.41
C TYR A 417 -3.41 -2.50 -10.98
N LEU A 418 -2.28 -3.15 -10.73
CA LEU A 418 -1.58 -3.07 -9.47
C LEU A 418 -1.06 -1.64 -9.21
N ARG A 419 -0.51 -0.99 -10.24
CA ARG A 419 0.02 0.37 -10.19
C ARG A 419 -1.07 1.40 -9.92
N ILE A 420 -2.19 1.34 -10.64
CA ILE A 420 -3.30 2.29 -10.44
C ILE A 420 -3.96 2.12 -9.06
N THR A 421 -3.97 0.90 -8.52
CA THR A 421 -4.43 0.62 -7.17
C THR A 421 -3.54 1.29 -6.14
N ARG A 422 -2.21 1.16 -6.27
CA ARG A 422 -1.24 1.88 -5.45
C ARG A 422 -1.44 3.39 -5.58
N ASP A 423 -1.59 3.89 -6.80
CA ASP A 423 -1.69 5.32 -7.04
C ASP A 423 -2.95 5.96 -6.44
N ASN A 424 -4.04 5.20 -6.38
CA ASN A 424 -5.22 5.62 -5.64
C ASN A 424 -5.05 5.53 -4.12
N HIS A 425 -4.42 4.47 -3.60
CA HIS A 425 -4.35 4.21 -2.16
C HIS A 425 -3.27 5.00 -1.40
N MET A 426 -2.35 5.64 -2.13
CA MET A 426 -1.33 6.51 -1.52
C MET A 426 -1.97 7.52 -0.54
N PRO A 427 -1.32 7.82 0.61
CA PRO A 427 0.03 7.41 0.99
C PRO A 427 0.09 6.09 1.79
N TRP A 428 -1.02 5.34 1.84
CA TRP A 428 -1.11 4.10 2.61
C TRP A 428 -0.55 2.89 1.82
N PRO A 429 -0.13 1.83 2.52
CA PRO A 429 0.48 0.67 1.87
C PRO A 429 -0.54 -0.12 1.04
N THR A 430 -0.10 -0.72 -0.06
CA THR A 430 -0.89 -1.73 -0.78
C THR A 430 -0.33 -3.12 -0.57
N TRP A 431 -1.21 -4.11 -0.50
CA TRP A 431 -0.88 -5.53 -0.41
C TRP A 431 -1.47 -6.20 -1.65
N LEU A 432 -0.61 -6.36 -2.65
CA LEU A 432 -1.02 -6.58 -4.03
C LEU A 432 -0.95 -8.07 -4.37
N TYR A 433 -1.91 -8.53 -5.18
CA TYR A 433 -1.97 -9.93 -5.53
C TYR A 433 -1.02 -10.26 -6.68
N SER A 434 -0.48 -11.47 -6.62
CA SER A 434 0.08 -12.17 -7.75
C SER A 434 -0.64 -13.51 -7.90
N GLN A 435 -0.75 -13.95 -9.15
CA GLN A 435 -1.32 -15.26 -9.44
C GLN A 435 -0.39 -16.37 -8.94
N ALA A 436 -0.96 -17.40 -8.30
CA ALA A 436 -0.24 -18.64 -8.04
C ALA A 436 -0.87 -19.82 -8.80
N PHE A 437 -1.64 -20.70 -8.14
CA PHE A 437 -2.17 -21.94 -8.72
C PHE A 437 -3.59 -22.25 -8.23
N ASP A 438 -4.55 -22.35 -9.15
CA ASP A 438 -5.92 -22.78 -8.84
C ASP A 438 -6.48 -23.69 -9.93
N SER A 439 -7.01 -24.84 -9.50
CA SER A 439 -7.78 -25.74 -10.36
C SER A 439 -9.03 -25.08 -10.98
N PHE A 440 -9.51 -23.96 -10.45
CA PHE A 440 -10.59 -23.17 -11.07
C PHE A 440 -10.23 -22.68 -12.49
N TRP A 441 -8.95 -22.54 -12.82
CA TRP A 441 -8.53 -22.13 -14.16
C TRP A 441 -8.50 -23.29 -15.15
N ASN A 442 -8.45 -24.53 -14.66
CA ASN A 442 -8.46 -25.71 -15.51
C ASN A 442 -9.81 -25.85 -16.22
N ALA A 443 -9.79 -26.35 -17.45
CA ALA A 443 -11.02 -26.64 -18.20
C ALA A 443 -11.30 -28.14 -18.25
N ASP A 444 -12.57 -28.51 -18.21
CA ASP A 444 -13.04 -29.85 -18.58
C ASP A 444 -13.62 -29.79 -19.99
N ILE A 445 -12.99 -30.52 -20.91
CA ILE A 445 -13.44 -30.63 -22.30
C ILE A 445 -13.72 -32.10 -22.57
N LEU A 446 -15.00 -32.44 -22.69
CA LEU A 446 -15.46 -33.79 -23.01
C LEU A 446 -14.91 -34.86 -22.03
N GLY A 447 -14.78 -34.51 -20.75
CA GLY A 447 -14.26 -35.40 -19.70
C GLY A 447 -12.74 -35.44 -19.60
N THR A 448 -12.02 -34.56 -20.33
CA THR A 448 -10.57 -34.40 -20.23
C THR A 448 -10.25 -33.07 -19.56
N VAL A 449 -9.54 -33.14 -18.43
CA VAL A 449 -9.05 -31.95 -17.74
C VAL A 449 -7.84 -31.40 -18.46
N VAL A 450 -7.93 -30.15 -18.91
CA VAL A 450 -6.82 -29.37 -19.42
C VAL A 450 -6.30 -28.48 -18.30
N VAL A 451 -5.07 -28.76 -17.87
CA VAL A 451 -4.39 -28.00 -16.82
C VAL A 451 -3.93 -26.66 -17.38
N ARG A 452 -4.48 -25.57 -16.84
CA ARG A 452 -4.25 -24.18 -17.27
C ARG A 452 -3.69 -23.37 -16.12
N GLN A 453 -2.40 -23.56 -15.88
CA GLN A 453 -1.68 -22.94 -14.78
C GLN A 453 -0.57 -22.09 -15.36
N PRO A 454 -0.20 -20.96 -14.72
CA PRO A 454 0.85 -20.10 -15.24
C PRO A 454 2.14 -20.86 -15.50
N ASP A 455 2.77 -20.56 -16.64
CA ASP A 455 4.11 -21.03 -16.89
C ASP A 455 5.15 -20.25 -16.05
N PRO A 456 6.43 -20.67 -16.02
CA PRO A 456 7.45 -19.96 -15.27
C PRO A 456 7.59 -18.47 -15.66
N ALA A 457 7.50 -18.11 -16.95
CA ALA A 457 7.69 -16.74 -17.37
C ALA A 457 6.51 -15.84 -16.91
N GLU A 458 5.28 -16.33 -17.06
CA GLU A 458 4.05 -15.68 -16.60
C GLU A 458 4.07 -15.43 -15.08
N LEU A 459 4.49 -16.44 -14.28
CA LEU A 459 4.67 -16.28 -12.84
C LEU A 459 5.71 -15.21 -12.49
N ALA A 460 6.88 -15.23 -13.16
CA ALA A 460 7.93 -14.26 -12.89
C ALA A 460 7.46 -12.82 -13.12
N VAL A 461 6.73 -12.59 -14.22
CA VAL A 461 6.18 -11.26 -14.54
C VAL A 461 5.08 -10.87 -13.55
N SER A 462 4.19 -11.78 -13.15
CA SER A 462 3.14 -11.47 -12.17
C SER A 462 3.72 -11.10 -10.81
N LEU A 463 4.70 -11.87 -10.31
CA LEU A 463 5.36 -11.60 -9.02
C LEU A 463 6.15 -10.29 -9.05
N GLN A 464 6.86 -10.02 -10.14
CA GLN A 464 7.63 -8.79 -10.28
C GLN A 464 6.72 -7.56 -10.46
N SER A 465 5.52 -7.73 -11.01
CA SER A 465 4.52 -6.66 -11.16
C SER A 465 4.08 -6.10 -9.81
N VAL A 466 3.92 -6.94 -8.79
CA VAL A 466 3.64 -6.52 -7.40
C VAL A 466 4.70 -5.56 -6.88
N LEU A 467 5.97 -5.90 -7.05
CA LEU A 467 7.08 -5.08 -6.58
C LEU A 467 7.23 -3.79 -7.40
N ALA A 468 7.15 -3.91 -8.73
CA ALA A 468 7.27 -2.79 -9.65
C ALA A 468 6.12 -1.77 -9.47
N ALA A 469 4.91 -2.23 -9.13
CA ALA A 469 3.80 -1.34 -8.79
C ALA A 469 3.99 -0.58 -7.46
N GLY A 470 4.95 -1.00 -6.63
CA GLY A 470 5.27 -0.41 -5.33
C GLY A 470 4.64 -1.13 -4.13
N GLY A 471 4.21 -2.38 -4.30
CA GLY A 471 3.58 -3.19 -3.26
C GLY A 471 4.38 -3.28 -1.95
N LYS A 472 3.66 -3.32 -0.84
CA LYS A 472 4.17 -3.43 0.55
C LYS A 472 3.81 -4.77 1.20
N GLY A 473 3.33 -5.69 0.38
CA GLY A 473 3.00 -7.08 0.71
C GLY A 473 2.73 -7.82 -0.59
N LEU A 474 3.04 -9.11 -0.59
CA LEU A 474 2.76 -10.04 -1.68
C LEU A 474 1.64 -10.97 -1.22
N MET A 475 0.50 -10.93 -1.91
CA MET A 475 -0.63 -11.84 -1.66
C MET A 475 -0.68 -12.88 -2.78
N LEU A 476 -0.55 -14.17 -2.48
CA LEU A 476 -0.55 -15.21 -3.51
C LEU A 476 -1.97 -15.77 -3.66
N PHE A 477 -2.64 -15.38 -4.74
CA PHE A 477 -4.01 -15.78 -4.97
C PHE A 477 -4.10 -17.18 -5.58
N GLN A 478 -4.88 -17.97 -4.82
CA GLN A 478 -4.77 -19.37 -4.49
C GLN A 478 -3.43 -20.09 -4.68
N THR A 479 -2.98 -20.82 -3.66
CA THR A 479 -1.89 -21.79 -3.75
C THR A 479 -2.43 -23.21 -3.55
N GLN A 480 -2.48 -23.98 -4.62
CA GLN A 480 -2.97 -25.36 -4.61
C GLN A 480 -1.83 -26.36 -4.86
N ILE A 481 -1.26 -26.91 -3.79
CA ILE A 481 -0.16 -27.88 -3.79
C ILE A 481 -0.49 -29.09 -4.66
N SER A 482 -1.75 -29.52 -4.75
CA SER A 482 -2.13 -30.68 -5.56
C SER A 482 -1.78 -30.53 -7.06
N LEU A 483 -1.53 -29.31 -7.55
CA LEU A 483 -1.12 -29.04 -8.92
C LEU A 483 0.40 -29.10 -9.14
N MET A 484 1.19 -29.25 -8.06
CA MET A 484 2.64 -29.33 -8.13
C MET A 484 3.17 -30.46 -9.04
N PRO A 485 2.56 -31.66 -9.10
CA PRO A 485 2.98 -32.69 -10.05
C PRO A 485 2.74 -32.29 -11.52
N ASP A 486 1.72 -31.47 -11.79
CA ASP A 486 1.36 -31.05 -13.15
C ASP A 486 2.20 -29.86 -13.63
N THR A 487 2.65 -28.99 -12.70
CA THR A 487 3.45 -27.80 -13.00
C THR A 487 4.71 -27.64 -12.12
N PRO A 488 5.61 -28.64 -12.07
CA PRO A 488 6.74 -28.64 -11.14
C PRO A 488 7.71 -27.47 -11.37
N ALA A 489 7.94 -27.07 -12.62
CA ALA A 489 8.82 -25.95 -12.96
C ALA A 489 8.26 -24.61 -12.46
N SER A 490 6.96 -24.38 -12.62
CA SER A 490 6.27 -23.18 -12.14
C SER A 490 6.31 -23.10 -10.61
N TRP A 491 6.07 -24.21 -9.91
CA TRP A 491 6.17 -24.27 -8.44
C TRP A 491 7.59 -23.99 -7.94
N GLN A 492 8.60 -24.59 -8.57
CA GLN A 492 10.00 -24.34 -8.23
C GLN A 492 10.35 -22.85 -8.42
N LEU A 493 9.90 -22.24 -9.52
CA LEU A 493 10.13 -20.83 -9.76
C LEU A 493 9.41 -19.96 -8.72
N LEU A 494 8.13 -20.24 -8.43
CA LEU A 494 7.37 -19.52 -7.41
C LEU A 494 8.16 -19.48 -6.11
N GLY A 495 8.62 -20.64 -5.61
CA GLY A 495 9.38 -20.71 -4.37
C GLY A 495 10.72 -19.96 -4.44
N THR A 496 11.36 -19.96 -5.60
CA THR A 496 12.61 -19.22 -5.80
C THR A 496 12.39 -17.71 -5.72
N LYS A 497 11.43 -17.19 -6.49
CA LYS A 497 11.10 -15.76 -6.52
C LYS A 497 10.52 -15.28 -5.18
N VAL A 498 9.65 -16.06 -4.55
CA VAL A 498 9.08 -15.72 -3.23
C VAL A 498 10.17 -15.63 -2.16
N ARG A 499 11.17 -16.52 -2.15
CA ARG A 499 12.33 -16.39 -1.25
C ARG A 499 13.19 -15.17 -1.55
N GLU A 500 13.42 -14.83 -2.82
CA GLU A 500 14.13 -13.60 -3.21
C GLU A 500 13.41 -12.36 -2.70
N ILE A 501 12.09 -12.29 -2.89
CA ILE A 501 11.23 -11.21 -2.40
C ILE A 501 11.29 -11.15 -0.87
N GLY A 502 11.13 -12.29 -0.19
CA GLY A 502 11.20 -12.40 1.27
C GLY A 502 12.56 -11.97 1.84
N ALA A 503 13.66 -12.24 1.15
CA ALA A 503 15.01 -11.85 1.57
C ALA A 503 15.22 -10.33 1.44
N ALA A 504 14.62 -9.68 0.44
CA ALA A 504 14.69 -8.23 0.23
C ALA A 504 13.50 -7.45 0.81
N ARG A 505 12.56 -8.10 1.51
CA ARG A 505 11.25 -7.55 1.90
C ARG A 505 11.31 -6.23 2.65
N GLU A 506 12.34 -6.03 3.48
CA GLU A 506 12.52 -4.81 4.25
C GLU A 506 12.84 -3.61 3.36
N LEU A 507 13.57 -3.85 2.25
CA LEU A 507 13.83 -2.81 1.26
C LEU A 507 12.52 -2.34 0.61
N TYR A 508 11.61 -3.27 0.29
CA TYR A 508 10.31 -2.95 -0.30
C TYR A 508 9.34 -2.32 0.68
N ARG A 509 9.32 -2.78 1.95
CA ARG A 509 8.49 -2.24 3.02
C ARG A 509 8.79 -0.78 3.31
N LEU A 510 10.09 -0.46 3.40
CA LEU A 510 10.57 0.89 3.71
C LEU A 510 10.70 1.78 2.47
N GLY A 511 10.88 1.17 1.30
CA GLY A 511 11.11 1.90 0.08
C GLY A 511 9.84 2.28 -0.66
N ASP A 512 9.96 3.14 -1.67
CA ASP A 512 8.87 3.49 -2.60
C ASP A 512 9.43 3.84 -3.98
N LEU A 513 8.58 4.03 -4.98
CA LEU A 513 9.06 4.30 -6.34
C LEU A 513 9.75 5.67 -6.44
N ALA A 514 11.01 5.65 -6.87
CA ALA A 514 11.97 6.74 -6.72
C ALA A 514 11.94 7.77 -7.85
N GLY A 515 11.48 7.40 -9.05
CA GLY A 515 11.60 8.25 -10.22
C GLY A 515 11.58 7.46 -11.52
N PRO A 516 11.66 8.15 -12.68
CA PRO A 516 11.66 7.50 -13.97
C PRO A 516 12.94 6.69 -14.17
N VAL A 517 12.79 5.49 -14.72
CA VAL A 517 13.89 4.72 -15.30
C VAL A 517 13.80 4.88 -16.81
N ASP A 518 14.85 5.39 -17.44
CA ASP A 518 14.92 5.51 -18.89
C ASP A 518 15.35 4.18 -19.51
N THR A 519 14.48 3.62 -20.34
CA THR A 519 14.69 2.36 -21.07
C THR A 519 15.05 2.59 -22.55
N GLY A 520 15.40 3.82 -22.93
CA GLY A 520 15.61 4.21 -24.32
C GLY A 520 14.32 4.25 -25.14
N GLY A 521 13.17 4.46 -24.47
CA GLY A 521 11.85 4.46 -25.11
C GLY A 521 11.26 3.08 -25.42
N SER A 522 11.81 2.01 -24.83
CA SER A 522 11.23 0.66 -24.96
C SER A 522 9.81 0.62 -24.40
N LYS A 523 8.87 0.12 -25.21
CA LYS A 523 7.52 -0.24 -24.75
C LYS A 523 7.42 -1.70 -24.31
N ASP A 524 8.46 -2.47 -24.56
CA ASP A 524 8.53 -3.90 -24.32
C ASP A 524 9.17 -4.22 -22.96
N THR A 525 9.30 -3.22 -22.08
CA THR A 525 9.94 -3.36 -20.77
C THR A 525 9.34 -2.43 -19.75
N VAL A 526 9.00 -2.98 -18.59
CA VAL A 526 8.76 -2.19 -17.38
C VAL A 526 10.08 -2.11 -16.62
N ALA A 527 10.47 -0.91 -16.22
CA ALA A 527 11.63 -0.69 -15.37
C ALA A 527 11.26 0.32 -14.29
N GLU A 528 11.47 -0.06 -13.03
CA GLU A 528 11.10 0.73 -11.86
C GLU A 528 12.26 0.74 -10.86
N LEU A 529 12.42 1.87 -10.18
CA LEU A 529 13.45 2.04 -9.15
C LEU A 529 12.77 2.19 -7.79
N VAL A 530 13.05 1.26 -6.87
CA VAL A 530 12.60 1.37 -5.48
C VAL A 530 13.69 2.02 -4.63
N ALA A 531 13.31 3.12 -3.98
CA ALA A 531 14.13 3.90 -3.10
C ALA A 531 13.92 3.46 -1.64
N SER A 532 14.81 2.68 -1.02
CA SER A 532 14.83 2.35 0.41
C SER A 532 16.00 3.00 1.17
N PRO A 533 15.94 3.25 2.50
CA PRO A 533 17.03 3.91 3.24
C PRO A 533 18.44 3.32 3.03
N ARG A 534 18.55 2.00 2.80
CA ARG A 534 19.81 1.28 2.65
C ARG A 534 20.20 0.92 1.20
N ALA A 535 19.28 0.97 0.26
CA ALA A 535 19.54 0.52 -1.11
C ALA A 535 18.53 1.03 -2.14
N LEU A 536 19.02 1.23 -3.37
CA LEU A 536 18.18 1.34 -4.55
C LEU A 536 17.96 -0.06 -5.12
N VAL A 537 16.73 -0.39 -5.47
CA VAL A 537 16.42 -1.67 -6.12
C VAL A 537 15.84 -1.38 -7.50
N LEU A 538 16.61 -1.72 -8.53
CA LEU A 538 16.16 -1.69 -9.91
C LEU A 538 15.40 -2.98 -10.21
N LEU A 539 14.13 -2.84 -10.58
CA LEU A 539 13.23 -3.91 -10.97
C LEU A 539 13.00 -3.79 -12.47
N THR A 540 13.29 -4.84 -13.24
CA THR A 540 12.98 -4.87 -14.67
C THR A 540 12.14 -6.09 -15.04
N MET A 541 11.18 -5.90 -15.96
CA MET A 541 10.33 -6.95 -16.52
C MET A 541 10.31 -6.84 -18.03
N ASN A 542 10.72 -7.90 -18.71
CA ASN A 542 10.55 -8.02 -20.14
C ASN A 542 9.11 -8.43 -20.47
N VAL A 543 8.39 -7.55 -21.17
CA VAL A 543 7.03 -7.82 -21.65
C VAL A 543 6.97 -7.97 -23.16
N ARG A 544 8.13 -8.01 -23.83
CA ARG A 544 8.24 -8.30 -25.26
C ARG A 544 7.67 -9.69 -25.53
N ASN A 545 6.73 -9.78 -26.46
CA ASN A 545 6.07 -11.03 -26.81
C ASN A 545 5.75 -11.08 -28.32
N ASP A 546 5.54 -12.27 -28.86
CA ASP A 546 5.05 -12.48 -30.24
C ASP A 546 3.56 -12.86 -30.30
N GLY A 547 2.80 -12.41 -29.30
CA GLY A 547 1.39 -12.72 -29.08
C GLY A 547 1.17 -13.57 -27.83
N GLY A 548 -0.11 -13.80 -27.55
CA GLY A 548 -0.58 -14.62 -26.43
C GLY A 548 -1.78 -15.45 -26.82
N TYR A 549 -2.55 -15.85 -25.82
CA TYR A 549 -3.82 -16.53 -26.01
C TYR A 549 -4.91 -15.55 -26.45
N ALA A 550 -5.96 -16.08 -27.07
CA ALA A 550 -7.20 -15.36 -27.32
C ALA A 550 -8.33 -16.00 -26.51
N ASP A 551 -9.28 -15.19 -26.03
CA ASP A 551 -10.44 -15.66 -25.26
C ASP A 551 -11.18 -16.79 -25.98
N ILE A 552 -11.27 -16.74 -27.31
CA ILE A 552 -11.88 -17.79 -28.11
C ILE A 552 -11.11 -19.11 -28.01
N THR A 553 -9.78 -19.08 -28.08
CA THR A 553 -8.95 -20.28 -27.95
C THR A 553 -9.10 -20.86 -26.54
N CYS A 554 -9.18 -19.99 -25.53
CA CYS A 554 -9.45 -20.38 -24.17
C CYS A 554 -10.86 -20.98 -23.98
N ALA A 555 -11.87 -20.44 -24.64
CA ALA A 555 -13.24 -20.96 -24.56
C ALA A 555 -13.39 -22.35 -25.17
N ILE A 556 -12.68 -22.63 -26.26
CA ILE A 556 -12.75 -23.93 -26.94
C ILE A 556 -11.80 -24.98 -26.35
N GLY A 557 -11.09 -24.64 -25.27
CA GLY A 557 -10.29 -25.63 -24.56
C GLY A 557 -8.77 -25.54 -24.73
N GLY A 558 -8.25 -24.50 -25.36
CA GLY A 558 -6.81 -24.29 -25.50
C GLY A 558 -6.07 -24.15 -24.16
N ASN A 559 -4.77 -24.40 -24.18
CA ASN A 559 -3.84 -24.09 -23.09
C ASN A 559 -2.72 -23.21 -23.65
N ASP A 560 -3.12 -22.04 -24.12
CA ASP A 560 -2.21 -21.08 -24.71
C ASP A 560 -1.62 -20.18 -23.62
N HIS A 561 -0.34 -19.86 -23.76
CA HIS A 561 0.43 -19.01 -22.86
C HIS A 561 1.02 -17.83 -23.62
N TRP A 562 1.46 -16.82 -22.88
CA TRP A 562 2.27 -15.75 -23.43
C TRP A 562 3.60 -16.28 -23.95
N LYS A 563 3.95 -15.87 -25.17
CA LYS A 563 5.23 -16.22 -25.79
C LYS A 563 6.18 -15.04 -25.72
N PHE A 564 6.91 -14.97 -24.62
CA PHE A 564 7.88 -13.91 -24.42
C PHE A 564 9.07 -14.07 -25.38
N LEU A 565 9.64 -12.96 -25.80
CA LEU A 565 10.83 -12.91 -26.65
C LEU A 565 11.99 -12.28 -25.90
N ASN A 566 13.20 -12.76 -26.13
CA ASN A 566 14.41 -12.12 -25.60
C ASN A 566 14.47 -10.64 -25.96
N ASN A 567 14.96 -9.84 -25.02
CA ASN A 567 15.07 -8.40 -25.18
C ASN A 567 16.39 -7.89 -24.58
N SER A 568 16.86 -6.76 -25.07
CA SER A 568 18.06 -6.11 -24.54
C SER A 568 17.90 -4.62 -24.70
N ILE A 569 17.90 -3.89 -23.59
CA ILE A 569 17.61 -2.46 -23.57
C ILE A 569 18.70 -1.67 -22.84
N PRO A 570 18.98 -0.42 -23.23
CA PRO A 570 19.69 0.48 -22.34
C PRO A 570 18.82 0.75 -21.10
N VAL A 571 19.45 0.92 -19.94
CA VAL A 571 18.75 1.32 -18.71
C VAL A 571 19.53 2.44 -18.05
N THR A 572 18.88 3.57 -17.78
CA THR A 572 19.51 4.69 -17.06
C THR A 572 18.58 5.24 -15.99
N PHE A 573 19.12 5.53 -14.82
CA PHE A 573 18.41 6.20 -13.75
C PHE A 573 19.33 7.10 -12.94
N ALA A 574 18.76 8.12 -12.31
CA ALA A 574 19.47 8.96 -11.33
C ALA A 574 19.18 8.48 -9.91
N THR A 575 20.16 8.55 -9.03
CA THR A 575 19.93 8.38 -7.60
C THR A 575 19.06 9.54 -7.09
N PRO A 576 18.08 9.31 -6.22
CA PRO A 576 17.27 10.37 -5.63
C PRO A 576 18.14 11.44 -4.97
N GLN A 577 17.69 12.69 -5.02
CA GLN A 577 18.44 13.78 -4.40
C GLN A 577 18.50 13.60 -2.87
N GLY A 578 19.70 13.76 -2.29
CA GLY A 578 19.92 13.55 -0.86
C GLY A 578 20.00 12.08 -0.45
N TRP A 579 20.01 11.15 -1.40
CA TRP A 579 20.30 9.76 -1.13
C TRP A 579 21.73 9.57 -0.57
N PRO A 580 21.96 8.71 0.44
CA PRO A 580 23.29 8.48 0.99
C PRO A 580 24.24 7.94 -0.08
N THR A 581 25.27 8.72 -0.41
CA THR A 581 26.40 8.20 -1.16
C THR A 581 27.42 7.64 -0.18
N SER A 582 27.99 6.48 -0.50
CA SER A 582 29.02 5.88 0.34
C SER A 582 30.29 6.74 0.31
N SER A 583 30.45 7.65 1.28
CA SER A 583 31.65 8.49 1.40
C SER A 583 32.87 7.71 1.93
N SER A 584 32.85 6.37 1.88
CA SER A 584 33.88 5.50 2.44
C SER A 584 34.83 4.95 1.36
N GLY A 585 35.48 5.87 0.66
CA GLY A 585 36.65 5.61 -0.15
C GLY A 585 37.68 6.71 0.09
N GLY A 586 38.55 6.52 1.09
CA GLY A 586 39.69 7.41 1.29
C GLY A 586 40.47 7.57 -0.01
N ALA A 587 40.84 8.82 -0.32
CA ALA A 587 41.68 9.27 -1.43
C ALA A 587 42.28 8.16 -2.32
N ALA A 588 41.48 7.64 -3.26
CA ALA A 588 41.99 6.81 -4.34
C ALA A 588 42.50 7.73 -5.45
N SER A 589 43.81 7.91 -5.50
CA SER A 589 44.53 8.58 -6.57
C SER A 589 44.49 7.78 -7.86
N SER A 590 43.46 7.98 -8.69
CA SER A 590 43.49 7.92 -10.17
C SER A 590 42.05 7.88 -10.70
N ALA A 591 41.81 8.47 -11.86
CA ALA A 591 40.52 8.78 -12.49
C ALA A 591 39.58 7.60 -12.85
N ALA A 592 39.47 6.56 -12.03
CA ALA A 592 38.34 5.63 -12.07
C ALA A 592 37.21 6.19 -11.19
N SER A 593 36.02 6.37 -11.76
CA SER A 593 34.87 6.94 -11.05
C SER A 593 34.55 6.09 -9.82
N ALA A 594 34.65 6.69 -8.62
CA ALA A 594 34.21 6.03 -7.41
C ALA A 594 32.70 5.78 -7.53
N SER A 595 32.29 4.52 -7.48
CA SER A 595 30.87 4.14 -7.40
C SER A 595 30.22 4.85 -6.21
N PRO A 596 29.01 5.43 -6.35
CA PRO A 596 28.29 6.00 -5.22
C PRO A 596 27.82 4.92 -4.23
N PHE A 597 27.78 3.66 -4.66
CA PHE A 597 27.33 2.50 -3.90
C PHE A 597 28.51 1.74 -3.31
N ALA A 598 28.29 1.19 -2.12
CA ALA A 598 29.25 0.33 -1.44
C ALA A 598 29.31 -1.08 -2.06
N ASP A 599 28.21 -1.52 -2.68
CA ASP A 599 28.07 -2.80 -3.35
C ASP A 599 26.94 -2.75 -4.40
N ALA A 600 26.99 -3.64 -5.39
CA ALA A 600 25.90 -3.87 -6.35
C ALA A 600 25.81 -5.36 -6.67
N PHE A 601 24.62 -5.94 -6.57
CA PHE A 601 24.39 -7.36 -6.80
C PHE A 601 22.99 -7.63 -7.35
N GLU A 602 22.77 -8.82 -7.88
CA GLU A 602 21.49 -9.25 -8.42
C GLU A 602 20.93 -10.43 -7.62
N LEU A 603 19.61 -10.43 -7.43
CA LEU A 603 18.86 -11.56 -6.88
C LEU A 603 18.34 -12.40 -8.05
N ARG A 604 18.90 -13.61 -8.19
CA ARG A 604 18.52 -14.51 -9.28
C ARG A 604 18.79 -15.96 -8.90
N GLY A 605 17.85 -16.84 -9.24
CA GLY A 605 17.97 -18.29 -9.01
C GLY A 605 18.04 -18.66 -7.52
N GLY A 606 17.51 -17.82 -6.63
CA GLY A 606 17.58 -18.02 -5.18
C GLY A 606 18.97 -17.73 -4.60
N ALA A 607 19.78 -16.94 -5.30
CA ALA A 607 21.12 -16.58 -4.88
C ALA A 607 21.36 -15.06 -5.05
N VAL A 608 22.37 -14.58 -4.33
CA VAL A 608 22.99 -13.28 -4.58
C VAL A 608 24.16 -13.49 -5.53
N ILE A 609 24.11 -12.88 -6.70
CA ILE A 609 25.16 -12.97 -7.72
C ILE A 609 25.72 -11.59 -8.07
N GLU A 610 26.87 -11.57 -8.73
CA GLU A 610 27.38 -10.33 -9.35
C GLU A 610 26.39 -9.83 -10.42
N VAL A 611 26.32 -8.51 -10.61
CA VAL A 611 25.45 -7.92 -11.62
C VAL A 611 25.96 -8.28 -13.01
N ASP A 612 25.15 -9.01 -13.77
CA ASP A 612 25.48 -9.31 -15.15
C ASP A 612 25.28 -8.08 -16.05
N GLY A 613 26.34 -7.69 -16.74
CA GLY A 613 26.36 -6.57 -17.68
C GLY A 613 27.24 -5.42 -17.22
N ALA A 614 27.84 -4.72 -18.20
CA ALA A 614 28.63 -3.53 -17.90
C ALA A 614 27.70 -2.37 -17.51
N TRP A 615 27.75 -1.99 -16.24
CA TRP A 615 27.14 -0.77 -15.75
C TRP A 615 28.20 0.24 -15.35
N SER A 616 27.81 1.51 -15.33
CA SER A 616 28.66 2.60 -14.88
C SER A 616 27.88 3.57 -14.02
N ALA A 617 28.56 4.26 -13.12
CA ALA A 617 28.03 5.40 -12.41
C ALA A 617 28.85 6.65 -12.76
N SER A 618 28.14 7.75 -13.00
CA SER A 618 28.70 9.06 -13.29
C SER A 618 28.05 10.15 -12.43
N PRO A 619 28.73 11.27 -12.15
CA PRO A 619 28.10 12.38 -11.47
C PRO A 619 26.91 12.94 -12.26
N GLY A 620 25.78 13.12 -11.58
CA GLY A 620 24.56 13.71 -12.12
C GLY A 620 24.32 15.14 -11.62
N PRO A 621 23.28 15.81 -12.14
CA PRO A 621 22.87 17.15 -11.70
C PRO A 621 22.51 17.15 -10.20
N GLY A 622 22.81 18.26 -9.51
CA GLY A 622 22.38 18.45 -8.12
C GLY A 622 23.00 17.49 -7.10
N GLY A 623 24.13 16.84 -7.44
CA GLY A 623 24.81 15.88 -6.58
C GLY A 623 24.22 14.46 -6.62
N SER A 624 23.29 14.20 -7.55
CA SER A 624 22.85 12.82 -7.87
C SER A 624 24.00 12.05 -8.54
N SER A 625 23.87 10.73 -8.62
CA SER A 625 24.67 9.89 -9.51
C SER A 625 23.77 9.28 -10.58
N VAL A 626 24.23 9.27 -11.82
CA VAL A 626 23.54 8.61 -12.93
C VAL A 626 24.15 7.23 -13.12
N VAL A 627 23.30 6.20 -12.98
CA VAL A 627 23.65 4.80 -13.22
C VAL A 627 23.14 4.41 -14.60
N SER A 628 24.01 3.82 -15.41
CA SER A 628 23.68 3.40 -16.77
C SER A 628 24.17 2.00 -17.09
N PHE A 629 23.28 1.20 -17.67
CA PHE A 629 23.58 -0.01 -18.41
C PHE A 629 23.51 0.31 -19.90
N ALA A 630 24.61 0.09 -20.62
CA ALA A 630 24.59 0.26 -22.08
C ALA A 630 23.65 -0.74 -22.76
N SER A 631 23.54 -1.94 -22.17
CA SER A 631 22.64 -3.00 -22.60
C SER A 631 22.39 -3.97 -21.45
N LEU A 632 21.15 -4.05 -21.00
CA LEU A 632 20.67 -5.00 -20.00
C LEU A 632 19.93 -6.12 -20.73
N ALA A 633 20.55 -7.29 -20.81
CA ALA A 633 19.93 -8.47 -21.40
C ALA A 633 18.81 -9.00 -20.47
N MET A 634 17.67 -9.34 -21.06
CA MET A 634 16.53 -9.98 -20.42
C MET A 634 16.06 -11.12 -21.32
N GLY A 635 15.85 -12.30 -20.73
CA GLY A 635 15.40 -13.47 -21.48
C GLY A 635 13.89 -13.54 -21.62
N SER A 636 13.44 -14.68 -22.12
CA SER A 636 12.04 -15.09 -22.22
C SER A 636 11.66 -16.20 -21.25
N ASP A 637 12.61 -16.67 -20.42
CA ASP A 637 12.38 -17.71 -19.41
C ASP A 637 12.10 -17.12 -18.03
N GLY A 638 11.53 -17.94 -17.13
CA GLY A 638 11.17 -17.48 -15.78
C GLY A 638 12.33 -16.97 -14.91
N GLU A 639 13.59 -17.30 -15.24
CA GLU A 639 14.75 -16.86 -14.46
C GLU A 639 15.25 -15.47 -14.87
N THR A 640 15.23 -15.17 -16.17
CA THR A 640 15.88 -13.98 -16.75
C THR A 640 14.92 -12.99 -17.41
N ILE A 641 13.62 -13.33 -17.52
CA ILE A 641 12.57 -12.40 -17.97
C ILE A 641 12.37 -11.23 -17.00
N THR A 642 12.69 -11.43 -15.73
CA THR A 642 12.72 -10.38 -14.71
C THR A 642 14.08 -10.29 -14.03
N ARG A 643 14.48 -9.08 -13.65
CA ARG A 643 15.73 -8.85 -12.91
C ARG A 643 15.47 -7.94 -11.72
N THR A 644 16.10 -8.29 -10.60
CA THR A 644 16.11 -7.50 -9.37
C THR A 644 17.55 -7.19 -9.01
N ILE A 645 17.98 -5.96 -9.27
CA ILE A 645 19.36 -5.50 -9.04
C ILE A 645 19.36 -4.54 -7.86
N VAL A 646 20.16 -4.82 -6.85
CA VAL A 646 20.28 -4.05 -5.62
C VAL A 646 21.58 -3.26 -5.64
N PHE A 647 21.47 -1.95 -5.47
CA PHE A 647 22.60 -1.03 -5.29
C PHE A 647 22.63 -0.59 -3.82
N ALA A 648 23.55 -1.16 -3.04
CA ALA A 648 23.59 -1.02 -1.60
C ALA A 648 24.47 0.15 -1.13
N ASN A 649 24.00 0.86 -0.11
CA ASN A 649 24.77 1.93 0.54
C ASN A 649 25.78 1.39 1.57
N ASP A 650 25.60 0.14 2.02
CA ASP A 650 26.48 -0.54 2.96
C ASP A 650 26.78 -1.98 2.51
N LYS A 651 27.98 -2.48 2.81
CA LYS A 651 28.45 -3.81 2.39
C LYS A 651 27.80 -4.97 3.17
N ALA A 652 27.22 -4.70 4.34
CA ALA A 652 26.63 -5.74 5.17
C ALA A 652 25.34 -6.27 4.55
N LEU A 653 24.59 -5.41 3.84
CA LEU A 653 23.31 -5.76 3.23
C LEU A 653 23.39 -6.98 2.30
N ARG A 654 24.47 -7.14 1.54
CA ARG A 654 24.67 -8.32 0.66
C ARG A 654 24.67 -9.62 1.45
N GLY A 655 25.41 -9.64 2.57
CA GLY A 655 25.49 -10.80 3.46
C GLY A 655 24.19 -11.10 4.19
N GLU A 656 23.46 -10.05 4.59
CA GLU A 656 22.14 -10.17 5.22
C GLU A 656 21.12 -10.80 4.27
N ILE A 657 21.02 -10.30 3.04
CA ILE A 657 20.11 -10.85 2.02
C ILE A 657 20.52 -12.28 1.65
N ALA A 658 21.81 -12.55 1.45
CA ALA A 658 22.29 -13.91 1.18
C ALA A 658 21.96 -14.89 2.32
N ALA A 659 22.02 -14.44 3.57
CA ALA A 659 21.62 -15.26 4.72
C ALA A 659 20.10 -15.52 4.75
N ALA A 660 19.29 -14.52 4.37
CA ALA A 660 17.84 -14.62 4.36
C ALA A 660 17.28 -15.46 3.20
N LEU A 661 18.04 -15.67 2.12
CA LEU A 661 17.65 -16.55 1.00
C LEU A 661 17.64 -18.04 1.36
N LYS A 662 18.28 -18.43 2.46
CA LYS A 662 18.30 -19.83 2.90
C LYS A 662 16.88 -20.32 3.22
N PRO A 663 16.50 -21.54 2.82
CA PRO A 663 15.19 -22.09 3.17
C PRO A 663 14.94 -22.02 4.68
N TRP A 664 13.73 -21.64 5.07
CA TRP A 664 13.32 -21.61 6.47
C TRP A 664 13.48 -23.01 7.09
N GLY A 665 14.24 -23.12 8.18
CA GLY A 665 14.53 -24.39 8.87
C GLY A 665 15.81 -25.12 8.42
N SER A 666 16.66 -24.51 7.60
CA SER A 666 17.97 -25.07 7.20
C SER A 666 19.14 -24.73 8.14
N ALA A 667 18.84 -24.37 9.40
CA ALA A 667 19.83 -23.97 10.41
C ALA A 667 20.44 -25.16 11.16
#